data_AF-A0A7C5XBN5-F1
#
_entry.id   AF-A0A7C5XBN5-F1
#
_cell.length_a   1.000
_cell.length_b   1.000
_cell.length_c   1.000
_cell.angle_alpha   90.00
_cell.angle_beta   90.00
_cell.angle_gamma   90.00
#
_symmetry.space_group_name_H-M   'P 1'
#
loop_
_entity.id
_entity.type
_entity.pdbx_description
1 polymer ?
#
loop_
_entity_poly.entity_id
_entity_poly.type
_entity_poly.pdbx_seq_one_letter_code
_entity_poly.pdbx_strand_id
1 'polypeptide(L)'
;MKSGGVKTRGSKNGENRKNKKKKDMAMKMTMKKKVKLNFVFVALILSTVQISFVFSCSKREKNESEEFGYFFERKGVMSPKSIWCAVRDSSYSAPVCPQNVDGCSTCLDGVGDSAAIPEPYQPNSIFNSCPDQAGTSSSNSSINSYKKRIRTIEVESLSQSGFIEPGQNIKVTVRAWCNNYADFIDIFFADDADSPNWQYVGSCKCGISGSFINTGSFPGLVSSICVWYSLAYNEFAHFILTLPNVSRKMAIRARIQNSGSWRDLPCYTSSSVYDHDDLVFTVQNPPSSFTCGVYDPNFQAPVCYGDGWCGTCELVPCRDNVNDYAESPTEFFQCPNGGNETNQPNTLFSGCADANDNDPNLLDEQIRRINIRSLSPSGKFEGGQSVEVSMLVSCTAGTQIVLAYASGITFTPYQSANWRYLTTILCPTSPLNQRTWNVIDYTFRLDNVEGFHAVRGVIFRCQGCSAVVGNVCPNYNYRDADDLVFLVKPSSPSNLPPCAVFDNATDDGDPAYRTPKCRAGVGECSTCNLIVGRYTSEPNYSNTLATTSSCSDQSGTYDVWIDRLDIKSNSNEGTFSPGSTAEVNILINCPSSASIHYSRIYLALLYTSDANLPSWQRVLTSAACTTAGKQLFKTFLNLDSNPGNHAIRAMVQFDGFSPTQTCASGPSADTDDLVFVVGVPQAPLNFDAEGLLPNSITLSWRLILKVKHTMS
;
A
#
# COMPACT_ATOMS: atom_id res chain seq x y z
N MET A 1 72.13 37.42 1.85
CA MET A 1 71.90 38.25 0.66
C MET A 1 72.05 37.38 -0.57
N LYS A 2 71.04 37.38 -1.47
CA LYS A 2 71.03 37.08 -2.93
C LYS A 2 71.81 35.85 -3.44
N SER A 3 71.41 35.05 -4.44
CA SER A 3 70.22 34.76 -5.25
C SER A 3 70.77 34.11 -6.54
N GLY A 4 70.07 33.10 -7.10
CA GLY A 4 70.27 32.63 -8.50
C GLY A 4 71.34 31.52 -8.64
N GLY A 5 71.19 30.48 -9.45
CA GLY A 5 70.16 30.11 -10.43
C GLY A 5 70.82 29.25 -11.54
N VAL A 6 70.01 28.39 -12.20
CA VAL A 6 70.19 27.86 -13.58
C VAL A 6 70.94 26.52 -13.81
N LYS A 7 70.14 25.44 -14.02
CA LYS A 7 69.90 24.67 -15.28
C LYS A 7 71.07 24.00 -16.07
N THR A 8 71.01 22.67 -16.29
CA THR A 8 70.70 21.97 -17.59
C THR A 8 71.36 20.57 -17.80
N ARG A 9 70.58 19.66 -18.47
CA ARG A 9 70.90 18.57 -19.46
C ARG A 9 72.00 17.52 -19.13
N GLY A 10 71.92 16.23 -19.46
CA GLY A 10 70.96 15.37 -20.16
C GLY A 10 71.59 14.01 -20.59
N SER A 11 70.77 13.06 -21.04
CA SER A 11 71.03 11.97 -22.03
C SER A 11 71.65 10.59 -21.65
N LYS A 12 70.80 9.55 -21.81
CA LYS A 12 70.87 8.26 -22.58
C LYS A 12 71.73 7.02 -22.20
N ASN A 13 70.98 5.89 -22.22
CA ASN A 13 71.22 4.55 -22.81
C ASN A 13 72.02 3.46 -22.06
N GLY A 14 71.43 2.24 -22.04
CA GLY A 14 72.18 0.97 -22.00
C GLY A 14 71.50 -0.19 -21.23
N GLU A 15 70.89 -1.13 -21.95
CA GLU A 15 70.46 -2.46 -21.50
C GLU A 15 71.62 -3.29 -20.91
N ASN A 16 71.38 -4.12 -19.88
CA ASN A 16 71.12 -5.57 -20.00
C ASN A 16 71.33 -6.35 -18.67
N ARG A 17 70.57 -7.45 -18.56
CA ARG A 17 70.32 -8.32 -17.39
C ARG A 17 71.55 -8.92 -16.68
N LYS A 18 71.53 -8.97 -15.34
CA LYS A 18 72.30 -9.92 -14.50
C LYS A 18 71.48 -10.47 -13.33
N ASN A 19 71.68 -11.77 -13.08
CA ASN A 19 71.22 -12.58 -11.95
C ASN A 19 71.73 -12.10 -10.57
N LYS A 20 70.92 -12.35 -9.52
CA LYS A 20 71.22 -13.10 -8.27
C LYS A 20 70.69 -12.42 -6.97
N LYS A 21 70.16 -13.30 -6.11
CA LYS A 21 69.33 -13.14 -4.90
C LYS A 21 69.82 -12.20 -3.78
N LYS A 22 68.80 -11.77 -2.99
CA LYS A 22 68.73 -11.33 -1.57
C LYS A 22 69.12 -9.89 -1.23
N LYS A 23 68.12 -9.06 -0.89
CA LYS A 23 67.85 -8.50 0.46
C LYS A 23 66.90 -7.29 0.39
N ASP A 24 66.03 -7.23 1.39
CA ASP A 24 65.49 -6.08 2.10
C ASP A 24 64.94 -4.84 1.35
N MET A 25 63.71 -4.53 1.78
CA MET A 25 63.12 -3.21 2.00
C MET A 25 62.62 -2.36 0.82
N ALA A 26 61.29 -2.14 0.93
CA ALA A 26 60.56 -0.89 0.72
C ALA A 26 60.35 -0.40 -0.72
N MET A 27 59.08 -0.26 -1.14
CA MET A 27 58.32 0.96 -0.88
C MET A 27 56.95 0.94 -1.59
N LYS A 28 55.90 1.09 -0.77
CA LYS A 28 54.60 1.76 -0.98
C LYS A 28 54.09 1.96 -2.41
N MET A 29 52.83 1.54 -2.62
CA MET A 29 51.76 2.53 -2.78
C MET A 29 50.47 2.05 -2.12
N THR A 30 50.25 2.54 -0.90
CA THR A 30 48.96 2.48 -0.21
C THR A 30 48.20 3.75 -0.59
N MET A 31 47.10 3.64 -1.33
CA MET A 31 46.14 4.75 -1.40
C MET A 31 45.23 4.69 -0.18
N LYS A 32 45.58 5.45 0.86
CA LYS A 32 44.68 5.76 1.98
C LYS A 32 43.81 6.94 1.58
N LYS A 33 42.53 6.71 1.27
CA LYS A 33 41.52 7.77 1.31
C LYS A 33 41.15 7.97 2.78
N LYS A 34 41.66 9.04 3.40
CA LYS A 34 41.21 9.49 4.73
C LYS A 34 40.03 10.44 4.51
N VAL A 35 38.84 10.06 4.99
CA VAL A 35 37.76 10.99 5.23
C VAL A 35 37.74 11.26 6.72
N LYS A 36 37.93 12.53 7.12
CA LYS A 36 37.74 13.00 8.49
C LYS A 36 36.27 13.39 8.63
N LEU A 37 35.52 12.72 9.50
CA LEU A 37 34.33 13.31 10.11
C LEU A 37 34.68 13.65 11.55
N ASN A 38 34.57 14.95 11.90
CA ASN A 38 34.62 15.41 13.28
C ASN A 38 33.18 15.53 13.77
N PHE A 39 32.82 14.85 14.86
CA PHE A 39 31.64 15.18 15.65
C PHE A 39 32.09 15.74 16.99
N VAL A 40 31.61 16.93 17.34
CA VAL A 40 31.71 17.53 18.67
C VAL A 40 30.30 17.50 19.26
N PHE A 41 30.08 16.70 20.29
CA PHE A 41 28.86 16.77 21.10
C PHE A 41 29.16 17.54 22.38
N VAL A 42 28.53 18.70 22.53
CA VAL A 42 28.39 19.37 23.83
C VAL A 42 27.04 18.93 24.39
N ALA A 43 27.08 18.11 25.44
CA ALA A 43 25.91 17.76 26.23
C ALA A 43 25.60 18.92 27.17
N LEU A 44 24.38 19.47 27.09
CA LEU A 44 23.83 20.32 28.13
C LEU A 44 22.45 19.75 28.49
N ILE A 45 22.45 19.02 29.61
CA ILE A 45 21.27 18.49 30.28
C ILE A 45 20.55 19.67 30.91
N LEU A 46 19.31 19.93 30.50
CA LEU A 46 18.32 20.56 31.37
C LEU A 46 16.96 19.86 31.18
N SER A 47 16.41 19.53 32.34
CA SER A 47 15.25 18.71 32.64
C SER A 47 13.91 19.35 32.23
N THR A 48 12.97 18.50 31.82
CA THR A 48 11.50 18.63 32.02
C THR A 48 10.85 19.96 31.62
N VAL A 49 10.40 20.06 30.36
CA VAL A 49 9.19 20.82 29.99
C VAL A 49 8.45 20.04 28.90
N GLN A 50 7.25 19.54 29.21
CA GLN A 50 6.28 19.16 28.16
C GLN A 50 5.77 20.45 27.52
N ILE A 51 6.13 20.69 26.25
CA ILE A 51 5.46 21.70 25.43
C ILE A 51 4.39 20.95 24.62
N SER A 52 3.13 21.17 24.96
CA SER A 52 2.00 20.76 24.13
C SER A 52 1.74 21.84 23.10
N PHE A 53 1.87 21.51 21.80
CA PHE A 53 1.39 22.39 20.73
C PHE A 53 -0.07 22.05 20.46
N VAL A 54 -0.98 22.97 20.80
CA VAL A 54 -2.35 22.98 20.27
C VAL A 54 -2.35 23.91 19.06
N PHE A 55 -2.40 23.35 17.86
CA PHE A 55 -2.59 24.13 16.64
C PHE A 55 -4.08 24.41 16.45
N SER A 56 -4.48 25.67 16.62
CA SER A 56 -5.74 26.20 16.10
C SER A 56 -5.38 27.11 14.92
N CYS A 57 -5.66 26.67 13.70
CA CYS A 57 -5.45 27.49 12.50
C CYS A 57 -6.73 28.25 12.13
N SER A 58 -6.68 29.57 12.35
CA SER A 58 -7.48 30.58 11.64
C SER A 58 -6.59 31.17 10.55
N LYS A 59 -7.03 31.13 9.28
CA LYS A 59 -6.23 31.59 8.13
C LYS A 59 -6.33 33.11 7.98
N ARG A 60 -5.18 33.79 7.95
CA ARG A 60 -4.95 35.08 7.28
C ARG A 60 -3.70 34.91 6.41
N GLU A 61 -3.82 35.20 5.12
CA GLU A 61 -2.84 34.86 4.09
C GLU A 61 -1.59 35.74 4.09
N LYS A 62 -0.46 35.16 3.69
CA LYS A 62 0.42 35.71 2.64
C LYS A 62 1.45 34.69 2.14
N ASN A 63 1.54 34.63 0.81
CA ASN A 63 2.62 34.16 -0.08
C ASN A 63 3.79 33.40 0.55
N GLU A 64 3.92 32.13 0.19
CA GLU A 64 5.13 31.54 -0.42
C GLU A 64 4.82 30.10 -0.90
N SER A 65 5.45 29.73 -2.00
CA SER A 65 5.24 28.50 -2.77
C SER A 65 6.07 27.34 -2.21
N GLU A 66 5.43 26.36 -1.57
CA GLU A 66 5.99 25.02 -1.38
C GLU A 66 4.90 23.95 -1.47
N GLU A 67 5.24 22.88 -2.18
CA GLU A 67 4.43 21.73 -2.57
C GLU A 67 4.29 20.76 -1.39
N PHE A 68 3.17 20.81 -0.66
CA PHE A 68 2.80 19.81 0.34
C PHE A 68 1.36 19.33 0.09
N GLY A 69 1.23 18.14 -0.50
CA GLY A 69 -0.02 17.39 -0.51
C GLY A 69 -0.30 16.82 0.88
N TYR A 70 -1.30 17.36 1.58
CA TYR A 70 -1.76 16.81 2.86
C TYR A 70 -2.73 15.64 2.62
N PHE A 71 -2.31 14.43 2.97
CA PHE A 71 -3.19 13.26 3.07
C PHE A 71 -3.90 13.24 4.44
N PHE A 72 -5.23 13.29 4.44
CA PHE A 72 -6.03 13.03 5.64
C PHE A 72 -6.38 11.54 5.71
N GLU A 73 -5.88 10.81 6.72
CA GLU A 73 -6.42 9.49 7.07
C GLU A 73 -7.86 9.68 7.61
N ARG A 74 -8.88 9.30 6.83
CA ARG A 74 -10.25 9.13 7.35
C ARG A 74 -10.41 7.73 7.93
N LYS A 75 -10.63 7.63 9.23
CA LYS A 75 -11.25 6.43 9.83
C LYS A 75 -12.75 6.43 9.55
N GLY A 76 -13.20 5.44 8.78
CA GLY A 76 -14.61 5.03 8.72
C GLY A 76 -15.46 5.81 7.71
N VAL A 77 -15.95 5.07 6.70
CA VAL A 77 -16.85 5.47 5.59
C VAL A 77 -16.13 6.17 4.43
N MET A 78 -15.94 5.44 3.31
CA MET A 78 -15.37 5.95 2.06
C MET A 78 -16.44 6.10 0.97
N SER A 79 -16.39 7.27 0.32
CA SER A 79 -17.15 7.70 -0.86
C SER A 79 -16.35 7.40 -2.14
N PRO A 80 -16.82 7.74 -3.37
CA PRO A 80 -16.07 7.57 -4.62
C PRO A 80 -14.64 8.15 -4.53
N LYS A 81 -13.71 7.63 -5.36
CA LYS A 81 -12.29 8.01 -5.48
C LYS A 81 -12.03 9.47 -5.09
N SER A 82 -11.03 9.71 -4.24
CA SER A 82 -10.43 11.04 -4.11
C SER A 82 -9.63 11.32 -5.38
N ILE A 83 -10.28 11.91 -6.37
CA ILE A 83 -9.64 12.23 -7.63
C ILE A 83 -8.63 13.37 -7.43
N TRP A 84 -7.50 13.32 -8.15
CA TRP A 84 -6.46 14.35 -8.04
C TRP A 84 -7.02 15.71 -8.44
N CYS A 85 -6.82 16.73 -7.60
CA CYS A 85 -7.19 18.08 -7.99
C CYS A 85 -6.19 18.62 -9.01
N ALA A 86 -6.72 19.07 -10.14
CA ALA A 86 -6.00 19.87 -11.11
C ALA A 86 -5.55 21.17 -10.45
N VAL A 87 -4.36 21.62 -10.84
CA VAL A 87 -3.76 22.85 -10.32
C VAL A 87 -3.91 23.91 -11.39
N ARG A 88 -4.29 25.13 -10.99
CA ARG A 88 -4.34 26.25 -11.93
C ARG A 88 -2.96 26.50 -12.53
N ASP A 89 -2.87 26.43 -13.85
CA ASP A 89 -1.66 26.78 -14.59
C ASP A 89 -1.79 28.20 -15.14
N SER A 90 -0.77 29.04 -14.94
CA SER A 90 -0.80 30.43 -15.40
C SER A 90 -0.67 30.58 -16.91
N SER A 91 -0.05 29.62 -17.60
CA SER A 91 0.13 29.61 -19.05
C SER A 91 -1.20 29.34 -19.75
N TYR A 92 -1.98 28.38 -19.24
CA TYR A 92 -3.33 28.13 -19.74
C TYR A 92 -4.36 29.06 -19.11
N SER A 93 -4.11 29.67 -17.95
CA SER A 93 -5.13 30.34 -17.12
C SER A 93 -6.27 29.42 -16.66
N ALA A 94 -6.11 28.11 -16.83
CA ALA A 94 -7.09 27.07 -16.53
C ALA A 94 -6.49 25.96 -15.63
N PRO A 95 -7.33 25.13 -14.98
CA PRO A 95 -6.88 23.92 -14.29
C PRO A 95 -6.18 22.92 -15.22
N VAL A 96 -4.99 22.47 -14.83
CA VAL A 96 -4.23 21.43 -15.51
C VAL A 96 -4.03 20.25 -14.55
N CYS A 97 -4.32 19.05 -15.06
CA CYS A 97 -4.11 17.82 -14.32
C CYS A 97 -2.62 17.57 -14.06
N PRO A 98 -2.27 17.02 -12.88
CA PRO A 98 -0.91 16.53 -12.65
C PRO A 98 -0.52 15.48 -13.70
N GLN A 99 0.78 15.34 -13.96
CA GLN A 99 1.26 14.26 -14.81
C GLN A 99 1.23 12.93 -14.08
N ASN A 100 1.16 11.83 -14.83
CA ASN A 100 1.19 10.46 -14.30
C ASN A 100 0.08 10.22 -13.26
N VAL A 101 -1.15 10.63 -13.56
CA VAL A 101 -2.33 10.27 -12.76
C VAL A 101 -3.29 9.48 -13.62
N ASP A 102 -4.08 8.64 -12.97
CA ASP A 102 -5.14 7.86 -13.61
C ASP A 102 -6.44 8.64 -13.78
N GLY A 103 -6.50 9.84 -13.20
CA GLY A 103 -7.58 10.78 -13.37
C GLY A 103 -7.36 12.04 -12.56
N CYS A 104 -8.12 13.08 -12.89
CA CYS A 104 -8.06 14.37 -12.24
C CYS A 104 -9.41 15.10 -12.36
N SER A 105 -9.68 16.01 -11.43
CA SER A 105 -10.82 16.91 -11.49
C SER A 105 -10.37 18.36 -11.38
N THR A 106 -11.14 19.28 -11.97
CA THR A 106 -10.95 20.72 -11.78
C THR A 106 -11.04 21.14 -10.31
N CYS A 107 -11.71 20.37 -9.45
CA CYS A 107 -11.89 20.66 -8.02
C CYS A 107 -12.39 22.07 -7.73
N LEU A 108 -13.27 22.59 -8.59
CA LEU A 108 -13.82 23.96 -8.51
C LEU A 108 -14.94 24.09 -7.46
N ASP A 109 -15.24 23.01 -6.73
CA ASP A 109 -16.11 23.02 -5.55
C ASP A 109 -15.46 23.84 -4.42
N GLY A 110 -15.54 25.17 -4.56
CA GLY A 110 -15.34 26.12 -3.47
C GLY A 110 -16.33 25.82 -2.35
N VAL A 111 -15.87 25.99 -1.12
CA VAL A 111 -16.58 25.68 0.14
C VAL A 111 -17.85 26.53 0.29
N GLY A 112 -18.95 26.19 -0.39
CA GLY A 112 -20.25 26.83 -0.19
C GLY A 112 -21.32 26.55 -1.26
N ASP A 113 -22.54 26.29 -0.77
CA ASP A 113 -23.80 26.26 -1.55
C ASP A 113 -24.43 27.65 -1.75
N SER A 114 -23.65 28.71 -1.49
CA SER A 114 -24.12 30.10 -1.52
C SER A 114 -23.58 30.86 -2.73
N ALA A 115 -24.45 31.66 -3.36
CA ALA A 115 -24.14 32.55 -4.47
C ALA A 115 -23.20 33.72 -4.09
N ALA A 116 -22.60 33.69 -2.89
CA ALA A 116 -21.77 34.75 -2.34
C ALA A 116 -20.26 34.46 -2.46
N ILE A 117 -19.88 33.24 -2.88
CA ILE A 117 -18.49 32.86 -3.08
C ILE A 117 -18.28 32.70 -4.59
N PRO A 118 -17.54 33.64 -5.23
CA PRO A 118 -17.09 33.45 -6.60
C PRO A 118 -16.34 32.12 -6.71
N GLU A 119 -16.58 31.39 -7.80
CA GLU A 119 -15.83 30.18 -8.10
C GLU A 119 -14.32 30.53 -8.17
N PRO A 120 -13.43 29.69 -7.62
CA PRO A 120 -12.01 29.99 -7.64
C PRO A 120 -11.50 30.20 -9.07
N TYR A 121 -10.73 31.27 -9.27
CA TYR A 121 -9.93 31.48 -10.47
C TYR A 121 -10.68 31.85 -11.76
N GLN A 122 -11.91 32.35 -11.68
CA GLN A 122 -12.64 32.88 -12.84
C GLN A 122 -11.94 34.09 -13.51
N PRO A 123 -11.93 34.17 -14.86
CA PRO A 123 -12.31 33.11 -15.78
C PRO A 123 -11.25 31.99 -15.78
N ASN A 124 -11.70 30.75 -15.68
CA ASN A 124 -10.87 29.55 -15.58
C ASN A 124 -10.79 28.80 -16.93
N SER A 125 -11.12 29.48 -18.03
CA SER A 125 -11.02 28.97 -19.39
C SER A 125 -9.60 29.16 -19.97
N ILE A 126 -9.20 28.26 -20.85
CA ILE A 126 -7.92 28.27 -21.55
C ILE A 126 -7.72 29.63 -22.23
N PHE A 127 -6.59 30.26 -21.93
CA PHE A 127 -6.16 31.59 -22.38
C PHE A 127 -7.14 32.73 -22.05
N ASN A 128 -8.00 32.54 -21.04
CA ASN A 128 -9.14 33.42 -20.76
C ASN A 128 -10.02 33.64 -22.01
N SER A 129 -10.10 32.63 -22.87
CA SER A 129 -10.79 32.71 -24.17
C SER A 129 -12.29 32.90 -24.05
N CYS A 130 -12.87 32.53 -22.91
CA CYS A 130 -14.28 32.72 -22.59
C CYS A 130 -14.44 33.31 -21.19
N PRO A 131 -15.12 34.47 -21.06
CA PRO A 131 -15.43 35.01 -19.76
C PRO A 131 -16.61 34.26 -19.12
N ASP A 132 -16.70 34.37 -17.80
CA ASP A 132 -17.88 33.98 -17.02
C ASP A 132 -18.74 35.20 -16.71
N GLN A 133 -20.04 35.00 -16.58
CA GLN A 133 -20.97 36.01 -16.11
C GLN A 133 -21.92 35.38 -15.10
N ALA A 134 -21.63 35.65 -13.83
CA ALA A 134 -22.58 35.42 -12.75
C ALA A 134 -23.86 36.23 -13.01
N GLY A 135 -25.02 35.63 -12.69
CA GLY A 135 -26.30 36.27 -12.93
C GLY A 135 -26.47 37.59 -12.17
N THR A 136 -26.76 38.66 -12.90
CA THR A 136 -27.04 39.99 -12.35
C THR A 136 -28.54 40.16 -12.10
N SER A 137 -29.02 40.03 -10.86
CA SER A 137 -30.31 40.64 -10.53
C SER A 137 -30.38 41.15 -9.09
N SER A 138 -30.87 42.39 -8.99
CA SER A 138 -31.02 43.23 -7.81
C SER A 138 -32.23 42.89 -6.94
N SER A 139 -32.72 41.65 -6.97
CA SER A 139 -33.89 41.24 -6.16
C SER A 139 -33.67 39.92 -5.46
N ASN A 140 -33.71 39.98 -4.13
CA ASN A 140 -33.44 38.91 -3.17
C ASN A 140 -34.53 37.82 -3.13
N SER A 141 -35.31 37.64 -4.21
CA SER A 141 -36.53 36.82 -4.22
C SER A 141 -36.52 35.60 -5.15
N SER A 142 -35.43 35.33 -5.89
CA SER A 142 -35.34 34.11 -6.72
C SER A 142 -34.06 33.31 -6.47
N ILE A 143 -33.93 32.69 -5.29
CA ILE A 143 -32.86 31.73 -4.94
C ILE A 143 -32.58 30.68 -6.03
N ASN A 144 -33.53 30.45 -6.93
CA ASN A 144 -33.45 29.51 -8.05
C ASN A 144 -32.89 30.07 -9.37
N SER A 145 -32.80 31.40 -9.61
CA SER A 145 -32.33 31.89 -10.93
C SER A 145 -30.81 32.15 -11.04
N TYR A 146 -30.10 32.17 -9.90
CA TYR A 146 -28.71 32.65 -9.78
C TYR A 146 -27.63 31.58 -9.70
N LYS A 147 -27.98 30.29 -9.71
CA LYS A 147 -27.07 29.22 -9.30
C LYS A 147 -26.63 28.31 -10.45
N LYS A 148 -26.50 28.83 -11.67
CA LYS A 148 -25.98 28.02 -12.79
C LYS A 148 -24.47 28.06 -12.73
N ARG A 149 -23.87 26.89 -12.50
CA ARG A 149 -22.41 26.76 -12.50
C ARG A 149 -21.99 25.37 -12.92
N ILE A 150 -20.89 25.27 -13.63
CA ILE A 150 -20.10 24.06 -13.65
C ILE A 150 -19.42 23.94 -12.27
N ARG A 151 -19.43 22.74 -11.72
CA ARG A 151 -18.90 22.46 -10.37
C ARG A 151 -17.60 21.73 -10.47
N THR A 152 -17.56 20.73 -11.35
CA THR A 152 -16.39 19.91 -11.58
C THR A 152 -16.43 19.39 -13.00
N ILE A 153 -15.27 19.40 -13.65
CA ILE A 153 -14.98 18.50 -14.77
C ILE A 153 -14.02 17.46 -14.22
N GLU A 154 -14.26 16.20 -14.50
CA GLU A 154 -13.49 15.06 -14.02
C GLU A 154 -13.18 14.15 -15.21
N VAL A 155 -11.91 13.77 -15.38
CA VAL A 155 -11.46 12.81 -16.38
C VAL A 155 -10.79 11.63 -15.69
N GLU A 156 -11.14 10.41 -16.08
CA GLU A 156 -10.63 9.16 -15.54
C GLU A 156 -10.18 8.25 -16.68
N SER A 157 -9.02 7.61 -16.54
CA SER A 157 -8.49 6.64 -17.49
C SER A 157 -9.19 5.29 -17.36
N LEU A 158 -9.70 4.81 -18.50
CA LEU A 158 -10.21 3.45 -18.66
C LEU A 158 -9.19 2.51 -19.33
N SER A 159 -7.93 2.96 -19.46
CA SER A 159 -6.83 2.08 -19.92
C SER A 159 -6.46 1.05 -18.86
N GLN A 160 -5.87 -0.06 -19.28
CA GLN A 160 -5.38 -1.12 -18.42
C GLN A 160 -4.09 -0.74 -17.68
N SER A 161 -3.31 0.18 -18.22
CA SER A 161 -2.16 0.73 -17.50
C SER A 161 -2.60 1.71 -16.40
N GLY A 162 -3.79 2.29 -16.54
CA GLY A 162 -4.30 3.32 -15.66
C GLY A 162 -3.75 4.71 -15.96
N PHE A 163 -3.26 4.97 -17.18
CA PHE A 163 -2.84 6.31 -17.60
C PHE A 163 -3.73 6.86 -18.70
N ILE A 164 -3.85 8.17 -18.80
CA ILE A 164 -4.57 8.78 -19.93
C ILE A 164 -3.67 8.66 -21.17
N GLU A 165 -3.89 7.62 -21.96
CA GLU A 165 -3.00 7.19 -23.05
C GLU A 165 -3.56 7.50 -24.45
N PRO A 166 -2.68 7.65 -25.46
CA PRO A 166 -3.10 7.77 -26.86
C PRO A 166 -3.95 6.59 -27.31
N GLY A 167 -5.09 6.86 -27.96
CA GLY A 167 -5.95 5.80 -28.49
C GLY A 167 -6.78 5.06 -27.45
N GLN A 168 -6.64 5.39 -26.15
CA GLN A 168 -7.37 4.72 -25.07
C GLN A 168 -8.61 5.51 -24.66
N ASN A 169 -9.53 4.81 -24.00
CA ASN A 169 -10.76 5.40 -23.52
C ASN A 169 -10.55 6.17 -22.22
N ILE A 170 -11.23 7.30 -22.10
CA ILE A 170 -11.42 8.03 -20.86
C ILE A 170 -12.90 8.14 -20.54
N LYS A 171 -13.22 8.15 -19.25
CA LYS A 171 -14.52 8.58 -18.75
C LYS A 171 -14.41 10.04 -18.36
N VAL A 172 -15.39 10.83 -18.78
CA VAL A 172 -15.51 12.23 -18.39
C VAL A 172 -16.81 12.41 -17.62
N THR A 173 -16.73 13.07 -16.48
CA THR A 173 -17.86 13.44 -15.65
C THR A 173 -17.88 14.95 -15.48
N VAL A 174 -18.92 15.60 -15.99
CA VAL A 174 -19.19 17.01 -15.72
C VAL A 174 -20.31 17.09 -14.70
N ARG A 175 -20.07 17.79 -13.60
CA ARG A 175 -21.09 18.11 -12.60
C ARG A 175 -21.46 19.57 -12.76
N ALA A 176 -22.74 19.85 -12.85
CA ALA A 176 -23.23 21.22 -12.89
C ALA A 176 -24.40 21.39 -11.92
N TRP A 177 -24.56 22.63 -11.47
CA TRP A 177 -25.79 23.07 -10.84
C TRP A 177 -26.68 23.68 -11.93
N CYS A 178 -27.81 23.03 -12.23
CA CYS A 178 -28.91 23.65 -12.94
C CYS A 178 -30.25 23.15 -12.43
N ASN A 179 -31.29 23.95 -12.66
CA ASN A 179 -32.60 23.75 -12.08
C ASN A 179 -33.76 24.20 -13.00
N ASN A 180 -33.48 24.50 -14.26
CA ASN A 180 -34.49 24.83 -15.26
C ASN A 180 -34.41 23.84 -16.44
N TYR A 181 -35.56 23.27 -16.82
CA TYR A 181 -35.67 22.37 -17.97
C TYR A 181 -35.34 23.00 -19.32
N ALA A 182 -35.09 24.31 -19.39
CA ALA A 182 -34.61 24.99 -20.59
C ALA A 182 -33.08 25.06 -20.68
N ASP A 183 -32.37 24.68 -19.62
CA ASP A 183 -30.91 24.79 -19.54
C ASP A 183 -30.24 23.56 -20.14
N PHE A 184 -29.02 23.77 -20.64
CA PHE A 184 -28.17 22.72 -21.17
C PHE A 184 -26.77 22.83 -20.57
N ILE A 185 -26.19 21.66 -20.29
CA ILE A 185 -24.76 21.48 -20.05
C ILE A 185 -24.17 21.08 -21.39
N ASP A 186 -23.47 21.99 -22.05
CA ASP A 186 -22.82 21.77 -23.34
C ASP A 186 -21.36 21.34 -23.11
N ILE A 187 -20.93 20.32 -23.85
CA ILE A 187 -19.61 19.71 -23.70
C ILE A 187 -18.83 19.85 -25.01
N PHE A 188 -17.59 20.30 -24.90
CA PHE A 188 -16.65 20.41 -25.99
C PHE A 188 -15.33 19.72 -25.67
N PHE A 189 -14.67 19.26 -26.72
CA PHE A 189 -13.34 18.65 -26.66
C PHE A 189 -12.39 19.39 -27.59
N ALA A 190 -11.16 19.60 -27.15
CA ALA A 190 -10.05 20.05 -27.99
C ALA A 190 -8.93 19.00 -27.93
N ASP A 191 -8.50 18.53 -29.11
CA ASP A 191 -7.43 17.54 -29.24
C ASP A 191 -6.02 18.14 -29.05
N ASP A 192 -5.93 19.46 -28.92
CA ASP A 192 -4.73 20.23 -28.64
C ASP A 192 -5.06 21.41 -27.72
N ALA A 193 -4.61 21.34 -26.46
CA ALA A 193 -4.85 22.41 -25.49
C ALA A 193 -3.98 23.66 -25.74
N ASP A 194 -2.85 23.53 -26.46
CA ASP A 194 -1.95 24.65 -26.78
C ASP A 194 -2.51 25.51 -27.93
N SER A 195 -3.32 24.90 -28.80
CA SER A 195 -4.04 25.56 -29.89
C SER A 195 -5.47 25.01 -30.01
N PRO A 196 -6.37 25.36 -29.06
CA PRO A 196 -7.67 24.69 -28.93
C PRO A 196 -8.58 24.93 -30.12
N ASN A 197 -8.89 23.85 -30.84
CA ASN A 197 -9.97 23.78 -31.81
C ASN A 197 -11.15 23.00 -31.21
N TRP A 198 -12.08 23.72 -30.59
CA TRP A 198 -13.19 23.12 -29.86
C TRP A 198 -14.20 22.44 -30.78
N GLN A 199 -14.43 21.16 -30.53
CA GLN A 199 -15.42 20.33 -31.20
C GLN A 199 -16.57 20.03 -30.23
N TYR A 200 -17.81 20.16 -30.71
CA TYR A 200 -18.99 19.86 -29.92
C TYR A 200 -19.16 18.35 -29.75
N VAL A 201 -19.19 17.89 -28.49
CA VAL A 201 -19.39 16.47 -28.15
C VAL A 201 -20.86 16.16 -27.95
N GLY A 202 -21.59 17.06 -27.29
CA GLY A 202 -23.01 16.90 -27.00
C GLY A 202 -23.48 17.79 -25.86
N SER A 203 -24.76 17.68 -25.53
CA SER A 203 -25.37 18.42 -24.43
C SER A 203 -26.29 17.56 -23.58
N CYS A 204 -26.29 17.82 -22.27
CA CYS A 204 -27.30 17.31 -21.35
C CYS A 204 -28.38 18.36 -21.10
N LYS A 205 -29.65 17.97 -21.20
CA LYS A 205 -30.77 18.84 -20.86
C LYS A 205 -31.06 18.76 -19.36
N CYS A 206 -31.17 19.92 -18.75
CA CYS A 206 -31.37 19.98 -17.32
C CYS A 206 -32.73 19.42 -16.87
N GLY A 207 -32.73 18.72 -15.74
CA GLY A 207 -33.88 18.06 -15.12
C GLY A 207 -34.30 16.74 -15.77
N ILE A 208 -33.59 16.24 -16.78
CA ILE A 208 -34.02 15.06 -17.54
C ILE A 208 -32.87 14.05 -17.66
N SER A 209 -33.00 12.93 -16.95
CA SER A 209 -32.08 11.79 -17.11
C SER A 209 -32.23 11.15 -18.50
N GLY A 210 -31.12 10.70 -19.08
CA GLY A 210 -31.08 10.13 -20.44
C GLY A 210 -31.22 11.15 -21.57
N SER A 211 -31.16 12.45 -21.28
CA SER A 211 -31.40 13.54 -22.24
C SER A 211 -30.20 13.94 -23.10
N PHE A 212 -29.20 13.07 -23.27
CA PHE A 212 -28.00 13.43 -24.00
C PHE A 212 -28.35 13.67 -25.47
N ILE A 213 -28.01 14.85 -25.98
CA ILE A 213 -28.25 15.26 -27.36
C ILE A 213 -26.90 15.48 -28.02
N ASN A 214 -26.70 14.83 -29.15
CA ASN A 214 -25.58 15.09 -30.04
C ASN A 214 -26.16 15.44 -31.43
N THR A 215 -25.74 16.58 -31.99
CA THR A 215 -26.22 17.09 -33.28
C THR A 215 -25.32 16.75 -34.47
N GLY A 216 -24.23 16.02 -34.23
CA GLY A 216 -23.27 15.54 -35.22
C GLY A 216 -22.37 14.51 -34.58
N SER A 217 -22.35 13.28 -35.10
CA SER A 217 -21.61 12.15 -34.52
C SER A 217 -20.17 12.55 -34.22
N PHE A 218 -19.85 12.77 -32.95
CA PHE A 218 -18.50 13.14 -32.54
C PHE A 218 -17.62 11.91 -32.68
N PRO A 219 -16.52 11.97 -33.47
CA PRO A 219 -15.65 10.82 -33.66
C PRO A 219 -14.99 10.45 -32.33
N GLY A 220 -15.17 9.20 -31.90
CA GLY A 220 -14.68 8.70 -30.62
C GLY A 220 -15.64 8.86 -29.44
N LEU A 221 -16.87 9.38 -29.62
CA LEU A 221 -17.89 9.30 -28.56
C LEU A 221 -18.43 7.86 -28.48
N VAL A 222 -18.07 7.16 -27.40
CA VAL A 222 -18.37 5.74 -27.20
C VAL A 222 -19.72 5.55 -26.50
N SER A 223 -19.93 6.28 -25.41
CA SER A 223 -21.19 6.25 -24.67
C SER A 223 -21.43 7.59 -23.97
N SER A 224 -22.69 7.87 -23.66
CA SER A 224 -23.10 9.14 -23.05
C SER A 224 -24.40 8.98 -22.29
N ILE A 225 -24.48 9.58 -21.11
CA ILE A 225 -25.66 9.57 -20.26
C ILE A 225 -25.75 10.87 -19.46
N CYS A 226 -26.95 11.42 -19.39
CA CYS A 226 -27.28 12.51 -18.48
C CYS A 226 -28.01 11.95 -17.28
N VAL A 227 -27.64 12.38 -16.08
CA VAL A 227 -28.22 11.92 -14.84
C VAL A 227 -28.61 13.12 -13.99
N TRP A 228 -29.89 13.18 -13.62
CA TRP A 228 -30.42 14.22 -12.74
C TRP A 228 -30.66 13.69 -11.33
N TYR A 229 -30.13 14.41 -10.32
CA TYR A 229 -30.38 14.13 -8.90
C TYR A 229 -31.22 15.26 -8.28
N SER A 230 -32.51 14.97 -8.08
CA SER A 230 -33.52 15.95 -7.61
C SER A 230 -33.23 16.55 -6.23
N LEU A 231 -32.57 15.82 -5.34
CA LEU A 231 -32.33 16.24 -3.95
C LEU A 231 -31.21 17.27 -3.79
N ALA A 232 -30.37 17.49 -4.82
CA ALA A 232 -29.20 18.36 -4.72
C ALA A 232 -29.09 19.40 -5.86
N TYR A 233 -30.06 19.47 -6.78
CA TYR A 233 -29.96 20.25 -8.04
C TYR A 233 -28.65 20.00 -8.80
N ASN A 234 -28.07 18.80 -8.63
CA ASN A 234 -26.85 18.40 -9.28
C ASN A 234 -27.20 17.57 -10.50
N GLU A 235 -26.58 17.95 -11.61
CA GLU A 235 -26.63 17.22 -12.85
C GLU A 235 -25.27 16.71 -13.23
N PHE A 236 -25.29 15.49 -13.75
CA PHE A 236 -24.10 14.80 -14.17
C PHE A 236 -24.24 14.47 -15.64
N ALA A 237 -23.32 14.98 -16.45
CA ALA A 237 -23.08 14.46 -17.77
C ALA A 237 -21.91 13.48 -17.67
N HIS A 238 -22.18 12.20 -17.92
CA HIS A 238 -21.14 11.17 -18.00
C HIS A 238 -21.02 10.72 -19.45
N PHE A 239 -19.79 10.65 -19.93
CA PHE A 239 -19.54 10.15 -21.28
C PHE A 239 -18.18 9.49 -21.35
N ILE A 240 -18.02 8.58 -22.31
CA ILE A 240 -16.77 7.89 -22.58
C ILE A 240 -16.28 8.34 -23.95
N LEU A 241 -15.03 8.79 -24.01
CA LEU A 241 -14.36 9.19 -25.24
C LEU A 241 -13.15 8.29 -25.50
N THR A 242 -13.01 7.83 -26.74
CA THR A 242 -11.75 7.31 -27.27
C THR A 242 -10.86 8.47 -27.67
N LEU A 243 -9.67 8.55 -27.07
CA LEU A 243 -8.75 9.63 -27.35
C LEU A 243 -8.08 9.46 -28.72
N PRO A 244 -7.76 10.56 -29.42
CA PRO A 244 -6.88 10.50 -30.58
C PRO A 244 -5.56 9.78 -30.25
N ASN A 245 -5.04 8.99 -31.19
CA ASN A 245 -3.78 8.26 -31.02
C ASN A 245 -2.55 9.19 -31.19
N VAL A 246 -2.47 10.24 -30.36
CA VAL A 246 -1.38 11.22 -30.33
C VAL A 246 -1.11 11.63 -28.88
N SER A 247 0.15 11.63 -28.46
CA SER A 247 0.55 12.17 -27.15
C SER A 247 0.66 13.70 -27.20
N ARG A 248 -0.18 14.39 -26.43
CA ARG A 248 -0.16 15.85 -26.21
C ARG A 248 -1.14 16.23 -25.10
N LYS A 249 -1.20 17.51 -24.75
CA LYS A 249 -2.25 18.02 -23.87
C LYS A 249 -3.55 18.20 -24.65
N MET A 250 -4.64 17.75 -24.07
CA MET A 250 -5.99 17.88 -24.60
C MET A 250 -6.86 18.57 -23.55
N ALA A 251 -8.05 19.02 -23.94
CA ALA A 251 -8.93 19.73 -23.03
C ALA A 251 -10.40 19.36 -23.19
N ILE A 252 -11.11 19.36 -22.06
CA ILE A 252 -12.57 19.37 -22.00
C ILE A 252 -13.02 20.77 -21.61
N ARG A 253 -14.02 21.29 -22.30
CA ARG A 253 -14.77 22.46 -21.88
C ARG A 253 -16.19 22.05 -21.54
N ALA A 254 -16.66 22.49 -20.39
CA ALA A 254 -18.07 22.44 -20.04
C ALA A 254 -18.62 23.86 -19.99
N ARG A 255 -19.82 24.03 -20.52
CA ARG A 255 -20.56 25.28 -20.42
C ARG A 255 -21.97 25.04 -19.92
N ILE A 256 -22.48 25.97 -19.12
CA ILE A 256 -23.90 26.07 -18.83
C ILE A 256 -24.46 27.45 -19.17
N GLN A 257 -25.68 27.51 -19.72
CA GLN A 257 -26.34 28.75 -20.15
C GLN A 257 -27.86 28.75 -19.92
N ASN A 258 -28.46 29.95 -19.96
CA ASN A 258 -29.90 30.19 -19.80
C ASN A 258 -30.62 30.48 -21.14
N SER A 259 -30.44 29.65 -22.16
CA SER A 259 -31.14 29.83 -23.44
C SER A 259 -31.21 28.55 -24.27
N GLY A 260 -32.26 28.43 -25.09
CA GLY A 260 -32.33 27.45 -26.19
C GLY A 260 -31.48 27.84 -27.40
N SER A 261 -30.37 28.55 -27.18
CA SER A 261 -29.45 29.02 -28.22
C SER A 261 -28.64 27.87 -28.83
N TRP A 262 -27.92 28.16 -29.91
CA TRP A 262 -27.10 27.20 -30.65
C TRP A 262 -26.03 26.57 -29.74
N ARG A 263 -26.13 25.25 -29.52
CA ARG A 263 -25.36 24.46 -28.55
C ARG A 263 -23.93 24.16 -28.98
N ASP A 264 -23.60 24.44 -30.24
CA ASP A 264 -22.34 24.08 -30.91
C ASP A 264 -21.27 25.19 -30.92
N LEU A 265 -21.60 26.39 -30.43
CA LEU A 265 -20.59 27.43 -30.21
C LEU A 265 -19.83 27.13 -28.91
N PRO A 266 -18.49 27.07 -28.87
CA PRO A 266 -17.73 26.74 -27.65
C PRO A 266 -17.60 27.90 -26.65
N CYS A 267 -17.93 29.12 -27.08
CA CYS A 267 -17.95 30.33 -26.27
C CYS A 267 -19.25 31.06 -26.52
N TYR A 268 -20.06 31.26 -25.49
CA TYR A 268 -21.33 31.96 -25.66
C TYR A 268 -21.57 32.96 -24.54
N THR A 269 -21.61 34.24 -24.92
CA THR A 269 -21.66 35.37 -23.99
C THR A 269 -22.92 36.21 -24.14
N SER A 270 -23.93 35.72 -24.87
CA SER A 270 -25.17 36.48 -25.14
C SER A 270 -26.35 36.14 -24.22
N SER A 271 -26.17 35.24 -23.24
CA SER A 271 -27.12 35.06 -22.13
C SER A 271 -26.78 35.97 -20.94
N SER A 272 -27.75 36.19 -20.06
CA SER A 272 -27.57 36.96 -18.81
C SER A 272 -26.86 36.18 -17.69
N VAL A 273 -26.66 34.88 -17.89
CA VAL A 273 -25.94 33.95 -17.01
C VAL A 273 -25.22 32.95 -17.92
N TYR A 274 -23.91 32.84 -17.77
CA TYR A 274 -23.10 31.82 -18.44
C TYR A 274 -21.86 31.50 -17.60
N ASP A 275 -21.44 30.25 -17.66
CA ASP A 275 -20.29 29.73 -16.94
C ASP A 275 -19.56 28.75 -17.86
N HIS A 276 -18.24 28.93 -17.99
CA HIS A 276 -17.40 28.17 -18.91
C HIS A 276 -16.13 27.68 -18.22
N ASP A 277 -16.06 26.39 -17.96
CA ASP A 277 -14.92 25.78 -17.31
C ASP A 277 -14.13 24.91 -18.28
N ASP A 278 -12.81 24.99 -18.18
CA ASP A 278 -11.91 24.12 -18.92
C ASP A 278 -11.13 23.20 -17.96
N LEU A 279 -10.85 21.98 -18.42
CA LEU A 279 -9.89 21.08 -17.79
C LEU A 279 -8.87 20.63 -18.83
N VAL A 280 -7.60 20.93 -18.59
CA VAL A 280 -6.48 20.45 -19.41
C VAL A 280 -5.92 19.18 -18.79
N PHE A 281 -5.70 18.15 -19.61
CA PHE A 281 -5.08 16.90 -19.18
C PHE A 281 -4.02 16.45 -20.20
N THR A 282 -3.03 15.70 -19.72
CA THR A 282 -1.94 15.22 -20.55
C THR A 282 -2.24 13.81 -21.03
N VAL A 283 -2.23 13.62 -22.35
CA VAL A 283 -2.27 12.30 -22.98
C VAL A 283 -0.85 11.82 -23.24
N GLN A 284 -0.46 10.73 -22.59
CA GLN A 284 0.92 10.25 -22.57
C GLN A 284 0.97 8.73 -22.36
N ASN A 285 2.07 8.12 -22.82
CA ASN A 285 2.35 6.73 -22.48
C ASN A 285 2.64 6.59 -20.98
N PRO A 286 2.54 5.36 -20.42
CA PRO A 286 2.87 5.10 -19.03
C PRO A 286 4.31 5.54 -18.73
N PRO A 287 4.58 6.15 -17.57
CA PRO A 287 5.92 6.55 -17.20
C PRO A 287 6.82 5.31 -17.08
N SER A 288 8.13 5.47 -17.31
CA SER A 288 9.09 4.36 -17.21
C SER A 288 9.23 3.77 -15.80
N SER A 289 8.74 4.47 -14.78
CA SER A 289 8.64 3.96 -13.40
C SER A 289 7.47 3.02 -13.18
N PHE A 290 6.45 3.03 -14.06
CA PHE A 290 5.35 2.08 -14.03
C PHE A 290 5.75 0.79 -14.73
N THR A 291 5.45 -0.34 -14.09
CA THR A 291 5.76 -1.67 -14.63
C THR A 291 4.48 -2.49 -14.77
N CYS A 292 4.22 -3.03 -15.96
CA CYS A 292 3.18 -4.04 -16.11
C CYS A 292 3.62 -5.36 -15.47
N GLY A 293 2.68 -6.05 -14.83
CA GLY A 293 2.90 -7.41 -14.35
C GLY A 293 3.24 -8.37 -15.49
N VAL A 294 3.77 -9.53 -15.12
CA VAL A 294 3.95 -10.69 -15.98
C VAL A 294 3.20 -11.85 -15.35
N TYR A 295 2.42 -12.60 -16.12
CA TYR A 295 1.75 -13.77 -15.58
C TYR A 295 2.78 -14.83 -15.18
N ASP A 296 2.78 -15.24 -13.91
CA ASP A 296 3.68 -16.28 -13.41
C ASP A 296 2.87 -17.56 -13.14
N PRO A 297 3.13 -18.65 -13.86
CA PRO A 297 2.41 -19.92 -13.67
C PRO A 297 2.54 -20.56 -12.29
N ASN A 298 3.58 -20.23 -11.51
CA ASN A 298 3.74 -20.77 -10.14
C ASN A 298 2.79 -20.10 -9.16
N PHE A 299 2.56 -18.80 -9.35
CA PHE A 299 1.58 -18.04 -8.60
C PHE A 299 0.17 -18.22 -9.19
N GLN A 300 0.07 -18.53 -10.49
CA GLN A 300 -1.17 -18.49 -11.27
C GLN A 300 -1.83 -17.11 -11.24
N ALA A 301 -1.01 -16.06 -11.20
CA ALA A 301 -1.47 -14.68 -11.10
C ALA A 301 -0.47 -13.73 -11.78
N PRO A 302 -0.90 -12.52 -12.16
CA PRO A 302 -0.01 -11.43 -12.52
C PRO A 302 0.97 -11.10 -11.39
N VAL A 303 2.27 -11.14 -11.70
CA VAL A 303 3.35 -10.75 -10.78
C VAL A 303 4.03 -9.49 -11.29
N CYS A 304 4.03 -8.47 -10.45
CA CYS A 304 4.77 -7.24 -10.63
C CYS A 304 6.18 -7.36 -10.01
N TYR A 305 7.19 -7.16 -10.84
CA TYR A 305 8.60 -7.03 -10.42
C TYR A 305 9.08 -5.56 -10.35
N GLY A 306 8.18 -4.60 -10.59
CA GLY A 306 8.45 -3.17 -10.43
C GLY A 306 8.60 -2.79 -8.95
N ASP A 307 9.42 -1.79 -8.66
CA ASP A 307 9.71 -1.33 -7.29
C ASP A 307 8.93 -0.03 -7.02
N GLY A 308 7.66 -0.17 -6.62
CA GLY A 308 6.84 0.92 -6.10
C GLY A 308 5.68 1.41 -6.96
N TRP A 309 5.56 1.00 -8.22
CA TRP A 309 4.37 1.28 -9.03
C TRP A 309 4.18 0.26 -10.15
N CYS A 310 3.05 -0.43 -10.13
CA CYS A 310 2.73 -1.43 -11.15
C CYS A 310 1.26 -1.80 -11.20
N GLY A 311 0.90 -2.61 -12.19
CA GLY A 311 -0.46 -3.09 -12.36
C GLY A 311 -0.55 -4.35 -13.18
N THR A 312 -1.75 -4.89 -13.27
CA THR A 312 -2.06 -6.10 -14.05
C THR A 312 -1.96 -5.85 -15.56
N CYS A 313 -2.18 -4.61 -16.02
CA CYS A 313 -2.25 -4.29 -17.45
C CYS A 313 -3.19 -5.28 -18.17
N GLU A 314 -2.76 -5.87 -19.29
CA GLU A 314 -3.56 -6.79 -20.09
C GLU A 314 -3.65 -8.23 -19.54
N LEU A 315 -3.21 -8.48 -18.29
CA LEU A 315 -3.12 -9.84 -17.73
C LEU A 315 -4.36 -10.31 -16.97
N VAL A 316 -5.26 -9.40 -16.65
CA VAL A 316 -6.62 -9.67 -16.15
C VAL A 316 -7.66 -9.20 -17.18
N PRO A 317 -7.56 -9.65 -18.45
CA PRO A 317 -8.46 -9.17 -19.48
C PRO A 317 -9.84 -9.81 -19.29
N CYS A 318 -10.84 -9.13 -19.84
CA CYS A 318 -12.26 -9.40 -19.74
C CYS A 318 -12.79 -10.85 -19.89
N ARG A 319 -14.06 -11.00 -19.52
CA ARG A 319 -14.91 -12.14 -19.86
C ARG A 319 -15.68 -11.94 -21.19
N ASP A 320 -15.38 -10.89 -21.95
CA ASP A 320 -16.23 -10.50 -23.08
C ASP A 320 -16.08 -11.42 -24.30
N ASN A 321 -17.19 -11.68 -24.97
CA ASN A 321 -17.19 -12.23 -26.32
C ASN A 321 -16.88 -11.13 -27.35
N VAL A 322 -16.07 -11.42 -28.37
CA VAL A 322 -15.71 -10.44 -29.41
C VAL A 322 -16.99 -9.98 -30.14
N ASN A 323 -17.26 -8.67 -30.13
CA ASN A 323 -18.42 -8.01 -30.75
C ASN A 323 -19.76 -8.11 -30.00
N ASP A 324 -19.76 -8.37 -28.69
CA ASP A 324 -20.96 -8.15 -27.88
C ASP A 324 -21.10 -6.66 -27.52
N TYR A 325 -21.98 -5.96 -28.23
CA TYR A 325 -22.31 -4.54 -27.98
C TYR A 325 -22.90 -4.30 -26.58
N ALA A 326 -23.35 -5.34 -25.88
CA ALA A 326 -23.89 -5.26 -24.53
C ALA A 326 -22.83 -5.37 -23.43
N GLU A 327 -21.67 -5.99 -23.72
CA GLU A 327 -20.57 -6.25 -22.77
C GLU A 327 -19.43 -5.23 -22.85
N SER A 328 -19.13 -4.70 -24.04
CA SER A 328 -18.14 -3.63 -24.19
C SER A 328 -18.52 -2.81 -25.42
N PRO A 329 -18.71 -1.49 -25.30
CA PRO A 329 -18.92 -0.64 -26.46
C PRO A 329 -17.83 -0.85 -27.53
N THR A 330 -18.15 -0.65 -28.81
CA THR A 330 -17.13 -0.61 -29.87
C THR A 330 -16.00 0.35 -29.49
N GLU A 331 -14.75 -0.02 -29.75
CA GLU A 331 -13.53 0.75 -29.35
C GLU A 331 -13.19 0.68 -27.85
N PHE A 332 -13.94 -0.07 -27.05
CA PHE A 332 -13.48 -0.57 -25.76
C PHE A 332 -12.51 -1.74 -25.97
N PHE A 333 -11.62 -2.00 -25.01
CA PHE A 333 -10.65 -3.09 -25.15
C PHE A 333 -11.36 -4.45 -25.19
N GLN A 334 -11.22 -5.13 -26.32
CA GLN A 334 -11.85 -6.43 -26.57
C GLN A 334 -10.87 -7.57 -26.28
N CYS A 335 -11.41 -8.65 -25.71
CA CYS A 335 -10.67 -9.87 -25.48
C CYS A 335 -10.24 -10.51 -26.81
N PRO A 336 -8.95 -10.87 -27.00
CA PRO A 336 -8.48 -11.51 -28.23
C PRO A 336 -9.16 -12.86 -28.55
N ASN A 337 -9.75 -13.52 -27.54
CA ASN A 337 -10.21 -14.91 -27.61
C ASN A 337 -11.71 -15.13 -27.31
N GLY A 338 -12.51 -14.06 -27.19
CA GLY A 338 -13.97 -14.15 -27.09
C GLY A 338 -14.51 -15.03 -25.96
N GLY A 339 -14.45 -14.54 -24.72
CA GLY A 339 -15.27 -15.06 -23.62
C GLY A 339 -14.52 -15.66 -22.44
N ASN A 340 -13.25 -16.04 -22.60
CA ASN A 340 -12.42 -16.57 -21.51
C ASN A 340 -11.16 -15.72 -21.35
N GLU A 341 -10.87 -15.35 -20.11
CA GLU A 341 -9.62 -14.69 -19.75
C GLU A 341 -8.46 -15.59 -20.14
N THR A 342 -7.43 -15.04 -20.79
CA THR A 342 -6.33 -15.85 -21.37
C THR A 342 -5.51 -16.58 -20.28
N ASN A 343 -5.70 -16.19 -19.02
CA ASN A 343 -4.92 -16.64 -17.86
C ASN A 343 -5.78 -17.23 -16.73
N GLN A 344 -7.03 -17.61 -16.98
CA GLN A 344 -7.88 -18.19 -15.93
C GLN A 344 -7.34 -19.56 -15.44
N PRO A 345 -7.25 -19.80 -14.11
CA PRO A 345 -7.47 -18.83 -13.02
C PRO A 345 -6.27 -17.88 -12.87
N ASN A 346 -6.56 -16.59 -12.80
CA ASN A 346 -5.63 -15.47 -12.53
C ASN A 346 -5.66 -15.06 -11.05
N THR A 347 -6.25 -15.90 -10.19
CA THR A 347 -6.12 -15.80 -8.74
C THR A 347 -4.97 -16.66 -8.23
N LEU A 348 -4.26 -16.11 -7.25
CA LEU A 348 -3.16 -16.72 -6.53
C LEU A 348 -3.53 -18.14 -6.08
N PHE A 349 -2.79 -19.11 -6.61
CA PHE A 349 -2.95 -20.55 -6.38
C PHE A 349 -4.35 -21.09 -6.70
N SER A 350 -5.09 -20.44 -7.61
CA SER A 350 -6.50 -20.73 -7.90
C SER A 350 -7.41 -20.63 -6.66
N GLY A 351 -6.99 -19.87 -5.64
CA GLY A 351 -7.64 -19.83 -4.33
C GLY A 351 -8.99 -19.11 -4.32
N CYS A 352 -9.37 -18.45 -5.41
CA CYS A 352 -10.70 -17.87 -5.60
C CYS A 352 -11.05 -17.89 -7.09
N ALA A 353 -11.72 -18.94 -7.56
CA ALA A 353 -12.12 -19.01 -8.95
C ALA A 353 -13.28 -18.05 -9.24
N ASP A 354 -13.38 -17.59 -10.48
CA ASP A 354 -14.55 -16.87 -10.96
C ASP A 354 -15.78 -17.77 -10.97
N ALA A 355 -16.97 -17.16 -10.99
CA ALA A 355 -18.18 -17.90 -11.36
C ALA A 355 -18.17 -18.17 -12.86
N ASN A 356 -18.99 -19.09 -13.38
CA ASN A 356 -19.10 -19.35 -14.82
C ASN A 356 -20.29 -18.63 -15.49
N ASP A 357 -20.97 -17.75 -14.76
CA ASP A 357 -22.10 -16.99 -15.27
C ASP A 357 -21.62 -15.94 -16.28
N ASN A 358 -22.10 -16.04 -17.53
CA ASN A 358 -22.01 -14.98 -18.52
C ASN A 358 -23.42 -14.77 -19.09
N ASP A 359 -23.95 -13.54 -19.01
CA ASP A 359 -25.20 -13.16 -19.68
C ASP A 359 -24.85 -12.42 -20.99
N PRO A 360 -25.11 -13.02 -22.17
CA PRO A 360 -24.71 -12.49 -23.49
C PRO A 360 -25.47 -11.22 -23.92
N ASN A 361 -26.15 -10.54 -22.98
CA ASN A 361 -26.83 -9.27 -23.21
C ASN A 361 -26.54 -8.24 -22.11
N LEU A 362 -25.58 -8.51 -21.21
CA LEU A 362 -25.22 -7.60 -20.12
C LEU A 362 -23.71 -7.56 -19.93
N LEU A 363 -23.14 -6.36 -19.80
CA LEU A 363 -21.85 -6.10 -19.15
C LEU A 363 -21.74 -6.90 -17.83
N ASP A 364 -21.05 -8.02 -17.80
CA ASP A 364 -20.88 -8.77 -16.56
C ASP A 364 -20.12 -7.94 -15.50
N GLU A 365 -20.31 -8.28 -14.23
CA GLU A 365 -19.48 -7.78 -13.13
C GLU A 365 -18.03 -8.18 -13.39
N GLN A 366 -17.18 -7.19 -13.66
CA GLN A 366 -15.80 -7.44 -14.08
C GLN A 366 -14.81 -6.47 -13.46
N ILE A 367 -13.63 -6.98 -13.13
CA ILE A 367 -12.40 -6.25 -12.85
C ILE A 367 -11.58 -6.23 -14.14
N ARG A 368 -11.07 -5.06 -14.53
CA ARG A 368 -10.28 -4.87 -15.78
C ARG A 368 -8.85 -4.46 -15.53
N ARG A 369 -8.57 -4.04 -14.31
CA ARG A 369 -7.26 -3.51 -13.91
C ARG A 369 -7.18 -3.57 -12.41
N ILE A 370 -6.06 -4.04 -11.90
CA ILE A 370 -5.60 -3.77 -10.54
C ILE A 370 -4.23 -3.11 -10.66
N ASN A 371 -4.11 -1.89 -10.15
CA ASN A 371 -2.86 -1.17 -10.01
C ASN A 371 -2.54 -1.00 -8.53
N ILE A 372 -1.25 -0.98 -8.21
CA ILE A 372 -0.75 -0.67 -6.87
C ILE A 372 0.39 0.34 -6.97
N ARG A 373 0.34 1.37 -6.14
CA ARG A 373 1.34 2.45 -6.07
C ARG A 373 1.80 2.65 -4.62
N SER A 374 3.10 2.78 -4.43
CA SER A 374 3.69 3.18 -3.16
C SER A 374 3.38 4.64 -2.87
N LEU A 375 2.97 4.89 -1.63
CA LEU A 375 2.87 6.23 -1.06
C LEU A 375 4.05 6.53 -0.12
N SER A 376 5.06 5.64 -0.07
CA SER A 376 6.29 5.89 0.67
C SER A 376 7.02 7.09 0.09
N PRO A 377 7.68 7.93 0.91
CA PRO A 377 8.59 8.97 0.42
C PRO A 377 9.72 8.42 -0.47
N SER A 378 10.09 7.15 -0.32
CA SER A 378 11.08 6.49 -1.18
C SER A 378 10.53 6.14 -2.57
N GLY A 379 9.21 6.17 -2.73
CA GLY A 379 8.50 5.72 -3.93
C GLY A 379 8.54 4.20 -4.14
N LYS A 380 9.01 3.41 -3.16
CA LYS A 380 9.23 1.95 -3.26
C LYS A 380 8.26 1.14 -2.41
N PHE A 381 8.09 -0.14 -2.75
CA PHE A 381 7.30 -1.04 -1.90
C PHE A 381 8.10 -1.48 -0.68
N GLU A 382 7.85 -0.80 0.43
CA GLU A 382 8.53 -1.00 1.70
C GLU A 382 7.54 -1.39 2.79
N GLY A 383 7.88 -2.41 3.56
CA GLY A 383 7.05 -2.90 4.64
C GLY A 383 6.71 -1.79 5.65
N GLY A 384 5.47 -1.75 6.13
CA GLY A 384 4.97 -0.71 7.05
C GLY A 384 4.58 0.61 6.38
N GLN A 385 4.93 0.82 5.11
CA GLN A 385 4.54 2.01 4.34
C GLN A 385 3.14 1.87 3.76
N SER A 386 2.51 3.01 3.47
CA SER A 386 1.20 3.04 2.82
C SER A 386 1.34 2.80 1.31
N VAL A 387 0.36 2.10 0.76
CA VAL A 387 0.16 1.89 -0.67
C VAL A 387 -1.27 2.24 -1.03
N GLU A 388 -1.47 2.65 -2.28
CA GLU A 388 -2.77 2.82 -2.90
C GLU A 388 -2.98 1.68 -3.90
N VAL A 389 -4.13 1.02 -3.80
CA VAL A 389 -4.63 0.10 -4.84
C VAL A 389 -5.72 0.81 -5.61
N SER A 390 -5.67 0.73 -6.93
CA SER A 390 -6.67 1.25 -7.86
C SER A 390 -7.23 0.13 -8.71
N MET A 391 -8.54 0.03 -8.81
CA MET A 391 -9.22 -0.98 -9.63
C MET A 391 -10.15 -0.33 -10.64
N LEU A 392 -10.05 -0.74 -11.91
CA LEU A 392 -11.06 -0.41 -12.92
C LEU A 392 -12.10 -1.51 -12.92
N VAL A 393 -13.35 -1.17 -12.65
CA VAL A 393 -14.45 -2.13 -12.58
C VAL A 393 -15.66 -1.70 -13.39
N SER A 394 -16.38 -2.68 -13.92
CA SER A 394 -17.73 -2.52 -14.44
C SER A 394 -18.73 -3.05 -13.41
N CYS A 395 -19.67 -2.20 -12.98
CA CYS A 395 -20.61 -2.58 -11.93
C CYS A 395 -21.97 -1.86 -12.01
N THR A 396 -22.98 -2.39 -11.33
CA THR A 396 -24.34 -1.80 -11.23
C THR A 396 -24.90 -1.84 -9.79
N ALA A 397 -26.14 -1.40 -9.62
CA ALA A 397 -26.85 -1.43 -8.35
C ALA A 397 -26.97 -2.85 -7.75
N GLY A 398 -26.52 -2.96 -6.51
CA GLY A 398 -26.41 -4.23 -5.77
C GLY A 398 -25.10 -4.99 -6.01
N THR A 399 -24.13 -4.39 -6.71
CA THR A 399 -22.78 -4.97 -6.85
C THR A 399 -21.93 -4.59 -5.64
N GLN A 400 -21.19 -5.56 -5.13
CA GLN A 400 -20.24 -5.38 -4.05
C GLN A 400 -18.85 -5.81 -4.52
N ILE A 401 -17.81 -5.17 -3.97
CA ILE A 401 -16.41 -5.42 -4.30
C ILE A 401 -15.67 -5.65 -3.00
N VAL A 402 -15.27 -6.89 -2.75
CA VAL A 402 -14.40 -7.24 -1.63
C VAL A 402 -12.95 -6.98 -2.04
N LEU A 403 -12.23 -6.26 -1.19
CA LEU A 403 -10.79 -6.08 -1.31
C LEU A 403 -10.10 -6.84 -0.18
N ALA A 404 -9.12 -7.67 -0.54
CA ALA A 404 -8.31 -8.43 0.39
C ALA A 404 -6.82 -8.27 0.09
N TYR A 405 -5.99 -8.61 1.08
CA TYR A 405 -4.55 -8.47 1.00
C TYR A 405 -3.86 -9.64 1.71
N ALA A 406 -2.76 -10.12 1.15
CA ALA A 406 -1.90 -11.14 1.74
C ALA A 406 -0.44 -10.68 1.74
N SER A 407 0.30 -11.11 2.76
CA SER A 407 1.74 -10.88 2.91
C SER A 407 2.47 -12.20 3.17
N GLY A 408 3.77 -12.22 2.92
CA GLY A 408 4.61 -13.41 3.18
C GLY A 408 4.25 -14.61 2.31
N ILE A 409 3.86 -14.36 1.05
CA ILE A 409 3.44 -15.41 0.12
C ILE A 409 4.63 -16.29 -0.23
N THR A 410 4.45 -17.60 -0.09
CA THR A 410 5.42 -18.62 -0.49
C THR A 410 4.77 -19.58 -1.47
N PHE A 411 5.55 -20.06 -2.45
CA PHE A 411 5.10 -21.08 -3.41
C PHE A 411 6.00 -22.33 -3.40
N THR A 412 7.14 -22.29 -2.71
CA THR A 412 8.04 -23.43 -2.51
C THR A 412 8.51 -23.52 -1.06
N PRO A 413 8.52 -24.71 -0.41
CA PRO A 413 8.04 -26.01 -0.91
C PRO A 413 6.50 -26.17 -0.85
N TYR A 414 5.79 -25.23 -0.22
CA TYR A 414 4.33 -25.22 -0.11
C TYR A 414 3.77 -23.87 -0.53
N GLN A 415 2.62 -23.88 -1.19
CA GLN A 415 1.85 -22.68 -1.50
C GLN A 415 1.15 -22.18 -0.25
N SER A 416 1.42 -20.94 0.15
CA SER A 416 0.78 -20.30 1.30
C SER A 416 0.57 -18.82 1.01
N ALA A 417 -0.64 -18.35 1.32
CA ALA A 417 -1.01 -16.95 1.29
C ALA A 417 -1.96 -16.68 2.46
N ASN A 418 -1.56 -15.81 3.38
CA ASN A 418 -2.39 -15.45 4.52
C ASN A 418 -3.25 -14.23 4.15
N TRP A 419 -4.43 -14.50 3.57
CA TRP A 419 -5.36 -13.46 3.16
C TRP A 419 -6.07 -12.84 4.37
N ARG A 420 -6.04 -11.50 4.45
CA ARG A 420 -6.91 -10.73 5.32
C ARG A 420 -7.89 -9.90 4.49
N TYR A 421 -9.12 -9.87 4.96
CA TYR A 421 -10.13 -8.93 4.48
C TYR A 421 -9.70 -7.50 4.82
N LEU A 422 -9.75 -6.61 3.82
CA LEU A 422 -9.55 -5.17 4.04
C LEU A 422 -10.90 -4.47 4.16
N THR A 423 -11.74 -4.58 3.13
CA THR A 423 -13.03 -3.88 3.07
C THR A 423 -13.97 -4.46 2.01
N THR A 424 -15.23 -4.03 2.05
CA THR A 424 -16.23 -4.25 1.01
C THR A 424 -16.71 -2.89 0.53
N ILE A 425 -16.63 -2.66 -0.77
CA ILE A 425 -17.01 -1.43 -1.45
C ILE A 425 -18.31 -1.68 -2.19
N LEU A 426 -19.30 -0.80 -2.00
CA LEU A 426 -20.52 -0.83 -2.78
C LEU A 426 -20.29 -0.08 -4.08
N CYS A 427 -20.71 -0.67 -5.20
CA CYS A 427 -20.59 -0.01 -6.50
C CYS A 427 -21.28 1.36 -6.49
N PRO A 428 -20.63 2.43 -7.00
CA PRO A 428 -21.29 3.70 -7.24
C PRO A 428 -22.41 3.54 -8.28
N THR A 429 -23.64 3.93 -7.94
CA THR A 429 -24.80 3.70 -8.84
C THR A 429 -25.32 4.99 -9.47
N SER A 430 -25.75 4.86 -10.72
CA SER A 430 -26.61 5.84 -11.37
C SER A 430 -28.09 5.57 -10.99
N PRO A 431 -28.92 6.61 -10.79
CA PRO A 431 -30.38 6.54 -10.65
C PRO A 431 -31.07 5.74 -11.75
N LEU A 432 -30.42 5.57 -12.90
CA LEU A 432 -30.93 4.80 -14.02
C LEU A 432 -30.65 3.29 -13.91
N ASN A 433 -30.00 2.84 -12.82
CA ASN A 433 -29.58 1.45 -12.59
C ASN A 433 -28.78 0.85 -13.76
N GLN A 434 -28.09 1.70 -14.51
CA GLN A 434 -27.24 1.29 -15.62
C GLN A 434 -25.87 0.87 -15.10
N ARG A 435 -25.25 -0.07 -15.81
CA ARG A 435 -23.87 -0.50 -15.56
C ARG A 435 -22.92 0.64 -15.91
N THR A 436 -21.97 0.91 -15.03
CA THR A 436 -21.02 2.01 -15.17
C THR A 436 -19.59 1.55 -14.95
N TRP A 437 -18.67 2.19 -15.66
CA TRP A 437 -17.23 2.07 -15.44
C TRP A 437 -16.79 2.98 -14.30
N ASN A 438 -16.11 2.40 -13.31
CA ASN A 438 -15.64 3.13 -12.14
C ASN A 438 -14.19 2.77 -11.85
N VAL A 439 -13.39 3.78 -11.54
CA VAL A 439 -12.10 3.59 -10.90
C VAL A 439 -12.30 3.69 -9.39
N ILE A 440 -11.87 2.68 -8.66
CA ILE A 440 -12.04 2.57 -7.22
C ILE A 440 -10.68 2.44 -6.57
N ASP A 441 -10.41 3.28 -5.58
CA ASP A 441 -9.12 3.29 -4.90
C ASP A 441 -9.26 3.00 -3.41
N TYR A 442 -8.24 2.33 -2.87
CA TYR A 442 -8.15 2.02 -1.45
C TYR A 442 -6.70 2.11 -0.98
N THR A 443 -6.49 2.86 0.10
CA THR A 443 -5.16 2.98 0.73
C THR A 443 -5.07 2.06 1.94
N PHE A 444 -3.98 1.32 2.06
CA PHE A 444 -3.67 0.54 3.25
C PHE A 444 -2.17 0.49 3.52
N ARG A 445 -1.77 0.00 4.69
CA ARG A 445 -0.36 -0.18 5.05
C ARG A 445 0.10 -1.61 4.77
N LEU A 446 1.24 -1.73 4.11
CA LEU A 446 1.91 -3.01 3.89
C LEU A 446 2.37 -3.59 5.24
N ASP A 447 2.26 -4.91 5.38
CA ASP A 447 2.90 -5.61 6.46
C ASP A 447 4.42 -5.50 6.31
N ASN A 448 5.13 -5.43 7.43
CA ASN A 448 6.59 -5.38 7.39
C ASN A 448 7.21 -6.78 7.27
N VAL A 449 6.84 -7.47 6.19
CA VAL A 449 7.30 -8.80 5.84
C VAL A 449 8.00 -8.71 4.51
N GLU A 450 9.26 -9.11 4.45
CA GLU A 450 9.99 -9.21 3.19
C GLU A 450 9.40 -10.34 2.33
N GLY A 451 9.30 -10.11 1.02
CA GLY A 451 8.89 -11.12 0.05
C GLY A 451 7.64 -10.74 -0.73
N PHE A 452 6.95 -11.74 -1.27
CA PHE A 452 5.78 -11.52 -2.11
C PHE A 452 4.54 -11.19 -1.27
N HIS A 453 3.81 -10.19 -1.74
CA HIS A 453 2.53 -9.74 -1.23
C HIS A 453 1.53 -9.79 -2.36
N ALA A 454 0.24 -9.81 -2.05
CA ALA A 454 -0.80 -9.78 -3.05
C ALA A 454 -2.00 -8.96 -2.59
N VAL A 455 -2.69 -8.38 -3.57
CA VAL A 455 -4.00 -7.77 -3.40
C VAL A 455 -4.99 -8.56 -4.24
N ARG A 456 -6.22 -8.71 -3.72
CA ARG A 456 -7.33 -9.40 -4.36
C ARG A 456 -8.53 -8.49 -4.46
N GLY A 457 -9.04 -8.29 -5.67
CA GLY A 457 -10.38 -7.77 -5.89
C GLY A 457 -11.34 -8.92 -6.13
N VAL A 458 -12.51 -8.91 -5.49
CA VAL A 458 -13.62 -9.81 -5.83
C VAL A 458 -14.87 -8.98 -6.03
N ILE A 459 -15.31 -8.85 -7.28
CA ILE A 459 -16.57 -8.20 -7.62
C ILE A 459 -17.67 -9.26 -7.77
N PHE A 460 -18.85 -8.98 -7.23
CA PHE A 460 -20.00 -9.86 -7.36
C PHE A 460 -21.32 -9.11 -7.19
N ARG A 461 -22.39 -9.65 -7.77
CA ARG A 461 -23.73 -9.07 -7.64
C ARG A 461 -24.53 -9.76 -6.54
N CYS A 462 -25.07 -8.95 -5.61
CA CYS A 462 -25.97 -9.43 -4.56
C CYS A 462 -27.02 -8.36 -4.21
N GLN A 463 -28.17 -8.40 -4.88
CA GLN A 463 -29.23 -7.42 -4.65
C GLN A 463 -29.93 -7.63 -3.29
N GLY A 464 -30.00 -6.55 -2.50
CA GLY A 464 -30.65 -6.56 -1.19
C GLY A 464 -29.85 -7.26 -0.08
N CYS A 465 -28.66 -7.77 -0.38
CA CYS A 465 -27.80 -8.41 0.60
C CYS A 465 -27.09 -7.39 1.48
N SER A 466 -26.82 -7.77 2.74
CA SER A 466 -25.91 -6.99 3.59
C SER A 466 -24.50 -6.98 3.00
N ALA A 467 -23.71 -5.96 3.34
CA ALA A 467 -22.31 -5.91 2.96
C ALA A 467 -21.57 -7.12 3.51
N VAL A 468 -20.81 -7.82 2.66
CA VAL A 468 -19.95 -8.94 3.10
C VAL A 468 -18.86 -8.41 4.04
N VAL A 469 -18.55 -9.15 5.11
CA VAL A 469 -17.47 -8.80 6.05
C VAL A 469 -16.66 -10.05 6.38
N GLY A 470 -15.34 -9.94 6.32
CA GLY A 470 -14.41 -10.99 6.76
C GLY A 470 -14.20 -12.15 5.77
N ASN A 471 -15.02 -12.27 4.73
CA ASN A 471 -14.81 -13.24 3.66
C ASN A 471 -14.00 -12.62 2.51
N VAL A 472 -12.85 -13.21 2.20
CA VAL A 472 -11.90 -12.77 1.15
C VAL A 472 -12.16 -13.41 -0.22
N CYS A 473 -13.07 -14.39 -0.29
CA CYS A 473 -13.54 -15.01 -1.52
C CYS A 473 -15.02 -15.39 -1.36
N PRO A 474 -15.93 -14.40 -1.35
CA PRO A 474 -17.35 -14.66 -1.22
C PRO A 474 -17.89 -15.46 -2.41
N ASN A 475 -18.62 -16.53 -2.13
CA ASN A 475 -19.18 -17.38 -3.18
C ASN A 475 -20.58 -16.89 -3.60
N TYR A 476 -20.63 -16.08 -4.65
CA TYR A 476 -21.86 -15.61 -5.30
C TYR A 476 -21.80 -15.84 -6.82
N ASN A 477 -22.96 -15.78 -7.46
CA ASN A 477 -23.09 -15.77 -8.92
C ASN A 477 -22.57 -14.43 -9.49
N TYR A 478 -22.18 -14.42 -10.77
CA TYR A 478 -21.60 -13.24 -11.44
C TYR A 478 -20.40 -12.68 -10.66
N ARG A 479 -19.51 -13.58 -10.26
CA ARG A 479 -18.30 -13.23 -9.52
C ARG A 479 -17.12 -13.24 -10.48
N ASP A 480 -16.35 -12.17 -10.40
CA ASP A 480 -15.03 -12.04 -10.99
C ASP A 480 -14.02 -11.72 -9.87
N ALA A 481 -12.94 -12.49 -9.81
CA ALA A 481 -11.92 -12.42 -8.79
C ALA A 481 -10.53 -12.34 -9.42
N ASP A 482 -9.80 -11.29 -9.09
CA ASP A 482 -8.49 -11.00 -9.66
C ASP A 482 -7.46 -10.73 -8.58
N ASP A 483 -6.24 -11.22 -8.80
CA ASP A 483 -5.11 -10.97 -7.93
C ASP A 483 -3.98 -10.20 -8.64
N LEU A 484 -3.26 -9.38 -7.89
CA LEU A 484 -1.97 -8.83 -8.29
C LEU A 484 -0.93 -9.11 -7.21
N VAL A 485 0.13 -9.81 -7.59
CA VAL A 485 1.27 -10.13 -6.73
C VAL A 485 2.38 -9.11 -6.93
N PHE A 486 3.06 -8.68 -5.88
CA PHE A 486 4.16 -7.72 -5.94
C PHE A 486 5.20 -7.99 -4.84
N LEU A 487 6.44 -7.55 -5.06
CA LEU A 487 7.53 -7.75 -4.11
C LEU A 487 7.64 -6.57 -3.14
N VAL A 488 7.72 -6.87 -1.84
CA VAL A 488 7.91 -5.88 -0.77
C VAL A 488 9.25 -6.10 -0.11
N LYS A 489 10.01 -5.01 0.02
CA LYS A 489 11.26 -4.98 0.79
C LYS A 489 10.98 -4.64 2.24
N PRO A 490 11.76 -5.14 3.20
CA PRO A 490 11.61 -4.74 4.59
C PRO A 490 12.06 -3.28 4.74
N SER A 491 11.33 -2.49 5.55
CA SER A 491 11.82 -1.17 5.95
C SER A 491 12.72 -1.32 7.18
N SER A 492 13.90 -0.68 7.14
CA SER A 492 14.86 -0.64 8.25
C SER A 492 14.73 0.66 9.06
N PRO A 493 14.77 0.63 10.40
CA PRO A 493 14.71 -0.57 11.23
C PRO A 493 13.26 -1.06 11.29
N SER A 494 13.04 -2.35 11.08
CA SER A 494 11.76 -2.95 11.36
C SER A 494 11.51 -2.78 12.86
N ASN A 495 10.36 -2.23 13.24
CA ASN A 495 9.89 -2.32 14.63
C ASN A 495 9.53 -3.76 15.04
N LEU A 496 9.74 -4.75 14.15
CA LEU A 496 9.61 -6.16 14.42
C LEU A 496 11.02 -6.75 14.56
N PRO A 497 11.32 -7.43 15.68
CA PRO A 497 12.59 -8.11 15.85
C PRO A 497 12.84 -9.20 14.79
N PRO A 498 14.11 -9.56 14.50
CA PRO A 498 14.44 -10.65 13.58
C PRO A 498 13.89 -11.99 14.07
N CYS A 499 13.49 -12.86 13.15
CA CYS A 499 12.91 -14.15 13.51
C CYS A 499 13.94 -15.10 14.13
N ALA A 500 13.51 -15.77 15.20
CA ALA A 500 14.12 -16.96 15.76
C ALA A 500 14.13 -18.10 14.74
N VAL A 501 14.94 -19.13 15.01
CA VAL A 501 14.97 -20.38 14.26
C VAL A 501 14.50 -21.50 15.19
N PHE A 502 13.70 -22.42 14.69
CA PHE A 502 13.29 -23.58 15.50
C PHE A 502 14.51 -24.48 15.76
N ASP A 503 14.86 -24.67 17.04
CA ASP A 503 16.07 -25.38 17.43
C ASP A 503 15.81 -26.88 17.61
N ASN A 504 16.02 -27.65 16.55
CA ASN A 504 15.82 -29.09 16.52
C ASN A 504 17.11 -29.90 16.34
N ALA A 505 18.27 -29.24 16.38
CA ALA A 505 19.57 -29.82 16.10
C ALA A 505 20.57 -29.45 17.22
N THR A 506 21.75 -30.07 17.21
CA THR A 506 22.83 -29.80 18.17
C THR A 506 24.06 -29.18 17.50
N ASP A 507 23.90 -28.69 16.26
CA ASP A 507 25.01 -28.26 15.40
C ASP A 507 25.69 -26.97 15.88
N ASP A 508 25.01 -26.18 16.70
CA ASP A 508 25.53 -24.96 17.31
C ASP A 508 26.21 -25.21 18.68
N GLY A 509 26.27 -26.46 19.13
CA GLY A 509 26.90 -26.88 20.37
C GLY A 509 25.99 -26.88 21.60
N ASP A 510 24.73 -26.47 21.45
CA ASP A 510 23.71 -26.54 22.48
C ASP A 510 22.85 -27.80 22.34
N PRO A 511 22.09 -28.20 23.38
CA PRO A 511 21.05 -29.21 23.23
C PRO A 511 19.98 -28.76 22.23
N ALA A 512 19.41 -29.71 21.48
CA ALA A 512 18.25 -29.44 20.63
C ALA A 512 17.04 -29.08 21.51
N TYR A 513 16.81 -27.78 21.72
CA TYR A 513 15.83 -27.28 22.68
C TYR A 513 14.38 -27.55 22.29
N ARG A 514 14.10 -27.93 21.03
CA ARG A 514 12.76 -28.17 20.44
C ARG A 514 11.81 -26.98 20.60
N THR A 515 12.36 -25.78 20.56
CA THR A 515 11.64 -24.51 20.71
C THR A 515 12.29 -23.45 19.82
N PRO A 516 11.63 -22.34 19.50
CA PRO A 516 12.30 -21.20 18.87
C PRO A 516 13.51 -20.71 19.66
N LYS A 517 14.62 -20.47 18.95
CA LYS A 517 15.88 -19.93 19.49
C LYS A 517 16.36 -18.74 18.66
N CYS A 518 16.70 -17.68 19.37
CA CYS A 518 17.28 -16.49 18.78
C CYS A 518 18.69 -16.75 18.31
N ARG A 519 19.07 -16.12 17.19
CA ARG A 519 20.44 -16.21 16.68
C ARG A 519 21.42 -15.59 17.68
N ALA A 520 22.61 -16.17 17.81
CA ALA A 520 23.64 -15.63 18.69
C ALA A 520 24.02 -14.20 18.29
N GLY A 521 24.24 -13.32 19.28
CA GLY A 521 24.69 -11.95 19.07
C GLY A 521 23.61 -10.96 18.62
N VAL A 522 22.32 -11.31 18.71
CA VAL A 522 21.22 -10.36 18.48
C VAL A 522 20.77 -9.70 19.79
N GLY A 523 20.33 -8.45 19.71
CA GLY A 523 19.74 -7.70 20.83
C GLY A 523 18.21 -7.66 20.79
N GLU A 524 17.59 -8.25 19.78
CA GLU A 524 16.14 -8.39 19.69
C GLU A 524 15.82 -9.63 18.85
N CYS A 525 14.68 -10.28 19.11
CA CYS A 525 14.27 -11.51 18.44
C CYS A 525 12.76 -11.78 18.57
N SER A 526 12.15 -12.45 17.59
CA SER A 526 10.72 -12.81 17.56
C SER A 526 10.52 -14.27 17.19
N THR A 527 9.52 -14.95 17.75
CA THR A 527 9.12 -16.28 17.28
C THR A 527 8.51 -16.25 15.88
N CYS A 528 8.08 -15.08 15.39
CA CYS A 528 7.43 -14.93 14.09
C CYS A 528 6.29 -15.95 13.91
N ASN A 529 6.35 -16.79 12.87
CA ASN A 529 5.31 -17.79 12.59
C ASN A 529 5.61 -19.17 13.20
N LEU A 530 6.66 -19.30 14.02
CA LEU A 530 7.09 -20.61 14.53
C LEU A 530 6.15 -21.21 15.59
N ILE A 531 5.28 -20.38 16.16
CA ILE A 531 4.34 -20.75 17.23
C ILE A 531 2.89 -20.35 16.91
N VAL A 532 2.61 -19.96 15.65
CA VAL A 532 1.29 -19.43 15.28
C VAL A 532 0.32 -20.58 15.06
N GLY A 533 -0.73 -20.65 15.87
CA GLY A 533 -1.82 -21.59 15.67
C GLY A 533 -2.22 -22.24 16.98
N ARG A 534 -2.90 -23.38 16.90
CA ARG A 534 -3.51 -24.01 18.06
C ARG A 534 -3.21 -25.49 18.11
N TYR A 535 -2.69 -25.98 19.24
CA TYR A 535 -2.57 -27.42 19.49
C TYR A 535 -1.88 -28.12 18.30
N THR A 536 -2.44 -29.21 17.75
CA THR A 536 -1.86 -29.92 16.60
C THR A 536 -1.85 -29.12 15.28
N SER A 537 -2.52 -27.96 15.21
CA SER A 537 -2.47 -27.06 14.04
C SER A 537 -1.33 -26.04 14.11
N GLU A 538 -0.64 -25.97 15.24
CA GLU A 538 0.49 -25.09 15.44
C GLU A 538 1.78 -25.70 14.87
N PRO A 539 2.59 -24.92 14.11
CA PRO A 539 3.89 -25.37 13.65
C PRO A 539 4.78 -25.79 14.82
N ASN A 540 5.40 -26.96 14.71
CA ASN A 540 6.37 -27.47 15.69
C ASN A 540 5.83 -27.83 17.08
N TYR A 541 4.50 -28.01 17.22
CA TYR A 541 3.90 -28.58 18.41
C TYR A 541 4.51 -29.96 18.78
N SER A 542 4.91 -30.24 20.03
CA SER A 542 5.04 -29.31 21.16
C SER A 542 6.35 -28.52 21.04
N ASN A 543 6.24 -27.20 21.12
CA ASN A 543 7.31 -26.23 20.97
C ASN A 543 7.83 -25.72 22.33
N THR A 544 7.66 -26.52 23.39
CA THR A 544 8.23 -26.24 24.71
C THR A 544 9.62 -26.85 24.88
N LEU A 545 10.43 -26.20 25.71
CA LEU A 545 11.82 -26.53 25.99
C LEU A 545 11.98 -28.02 26.38
N ALA A 546 12.64 -28.80 25.53
CA ALA A 546 12.79 -30.25 25.69
C ALA A 546 13.66 -30.68 26.90
N THR A 547 14.36 -29.74 27.53
CA THR A 547 15.17 -29.98 28.74
C THR A 547 14.33 -29.97 30.03
N THR A 548 13.03 -29.72 29.94
CA THR A 548 12.06 -29.84 31.03
C THR A 548 10.90 -30.76 30.65
N SER A 549 10.00 -31.04 31.59
CA SER A 549 8.76 -31.74 31.30
C SER A 549 7.97 -30.98 30.25
N SER A 550 7.67 -31.62 29.11
CA SER A 550 6.89 -31.03 28.03
C SER A 550 5.54 -30.55 28.55
N CYS A 551 5.20 -29.30 28.24
CA CYS A 551 3.81 -28.85 28.38
C CYS A 551 3.07 -29.23 27.12
N SER A 552 1.98 -29.98 27.25
CA SER A 552 1.09 -30.26 26.13
C SER A 552 0.03 -29.17 26.08
N ASP A 553 -0.07 -28.50 24.94
CA ASP A 553 -1.21 -27.63 24.65
C ASP A 553 -2.48 -28.46 24.65
N GLN A 554 -3.61 -27.82 24.95
CA GLN A 554 -4.87 -28.50 25.14
C GLN A 554 -5.93 -27.87 24.26
N SER A 555 -6.52 -28.67 23.36
CA SER A 555 -7.74 -28.29 22.66
C SER A 555 -8.90 -28.17 23.66
N GLY A 556 -9.79 -27.19 23.46
CA GLY A 556 -10.96 -26.98 24.30
C GLY A 556 -12.13 -26.34 23.55
N THR A 557 -13.20 -26.04 24.27
CA THR A 557 -14.38 -25.36 23.72
C THR A 557 -14.09 -23.90 23.33
N TYR A 558 -13.00 -23.32 23.84
CA TYR A 558 -12.61 -21.93 23.58
C TYR A 558 -11.31 -21.92 22.78
N ASP A 559 -11.18 -21.00 21.82
CA ASP A 559 -10.00 -20.94 20.95
C ASP A 559 -9.11 -19.80 21.45
N VAL A 560 -8.20 -20.12 22.37
CA VAL A 560 -7.13 -19.23 22.85
C VAL A 560 -5.78 -19.86 22.55
N TRP A 561 -4.84 -19.04 22.09
CA TRP A 561 -3.46 -19.44 21.83
C TRP A 561 -2.55 -18.19 21.78
N ILE A 562 -1.25 -18.41 21.84
CA ILE A 562 -0.20 -17.42 21.70
C ILE A 562 0.22 -17.40 20.22
N ASP A 563 0.20 -16.23 19.60
CA ASP A 563 0.61 -16.05 18.22
C ASP A 563 2.09 -15.67 18.11
N ARG A 564 2.65 -14.99 19.11
CA ARG A 564 3.99 -14.41 19.02
C ARG A 564 4.62 -14.09 20.36
N LEU A 565 5.91 -14.37 20.47
CA LEU A 565 6.81 -13.90 21.52
C LEU A 565 7.92 -13.07 20.91
N ASP A 566 8.01 -11.81 21.32
CA ASP A 566 9.06 -10.89 20.95
C ASP A 566 9.88 -10.56 22.21
N ILE A 567 11.20 -10.52 22.09
CA ILE A 567 12.11 -10.06 23.14
C ILE A 567 13.09 -9.04 22.59
N LYS A 568 13.32 -7.97 23.34
CA LYS A 568 14.20 -6.86 22.96
C LYS A 568 15.03 -6.38 24.15
N SER A 569 16.34 -6.33 23.96
CA SER A 569 17.29 -5.78 24.93
C SER A 569 17.09 -4.28 25.06
N ASN A 570 17.10 -3.78 26.28
CA ASN A 570 17.15 -2.35 26.58
C ASN A 570 18.59 -1.85 26.77
N SER A 571 19.60 -2.69 26.52
CA SER A 571 21.00 -2.26 26.54
C SER A 571 21.37 -1.51 25.26
N ASN A 572 22.28 -0.55 25.36
CA ASN A 572 22.83 0.16 24.20
C ASN A 572 23.90 -0.66 23.45
N GLU A 573 24.13 -1.91 23.84
CA GLU A 573 25.24 -2.75 23.36
C GLU A 573 24.87 -3.56 22.12
N GLY A 574 23.60 -3.57 21.72
CA GLY A 574 23.11 -4.30 20.55
C GLY A 574 22.96 -5.81 20.78
N THR A 575 23.13 -6.28 22.01
CA THR A 575 22.96 -7.68 22.46
C THR A 575 22.23 -7.73 23.79
N PHE A 576 21.75 -8.91 24.20
CA PHE A 576 21.28 -9.12 25.57
C PHE A 576 22.47 -9.18 26.53
N SER A 577 22.60 -8.20 27.42
CA SER A 577 23.76 -8.09 28.32
C SER A 577 23.41 -8.68 29.70
N PRO A 578 24.32 -9.42 30.37
CA PRO A 578 24.04 -9.96 31.70
C PRO A 578 23.70 -8.85 32.70
N GLY A 579 22.66 -9.04 33.51
CA GLY A 579 22.18 -8.04 34.47
C GLY A 579 21.41 -6.86 33.88
N SER A 580 21.21 -6.81 32.55
CA SER A 580 20.41 -5.75 31.90
C SER A 580 18.91 -6.05 31.91
N THR A 581 18.09 -5.15 31.37
CA THR A 581 16.65 -5.38 31.23
C THR A 581 16.28 -5.65 29.77
N ALA A 582 15.20 -6.41 29.57
CA ALA A 582 14.61 -6.69 28.27
C ALA A 582 13.10 -6.39 28.28
N GLU A 583 12.57 -5.87 27.17
CA GLU A 583 11.13 -5.81 26.90
C GLU A 583 10.69 -7.12 26.26
N VAL A 584 9.60 -7.70 26.76
CA VAL A 584 8.94 -8.88 26.19
C VAL A 584 7.55 -8.48 25.72
N ASN A 585 7.25 -8.75 24.45
CA ASN A 585 5.91 -8.58 23.89
C ASN A 585 5.30 -9.94 23.56
N ILE A 586 4.04 -10.14 23.94
CA ILE A 586 3.33 -11.41 23.78
C ILE A 586 2.02 -11.12 23.07
N LEU A 587 1.85 -11.66 21.86
CA LEU A 587 0.61 -11.55 21.09
C LEU A 587 -0.26 -12.77 21.37
N ILE A 588 -1.47 -12.57 21.88
CA ILE A 588 -2.40 -13.63 22.24
C ILE A 588 -3.68 -13.44 21.45
N ASN A 589 -4.24 -14.52 20.93
CA ASN A 589 -5.56 -14.48 20.33
C ASN A 589 -6.64 -14.83 21.38
N CYS A 590 -7.42 -13.84 21.81
CA CYS A 590 -8.52 -14.04 22.76
C CYS A 590 -9.84 -14.33 22.01
N PRO A 591 -10.70 -15.25 22.50
CA PRO A 591 -11.90 -15.71 21.79
C PRO A 591 -12.96 -14.59 21.59
N SER A 592 -13.79 -14.71 20.54
CA SER A 592 -14.70 -13.66 20.05
C SER A 592 -16.19 -13.82 20.38
N SER A 593 -16.62 -14.91 21.02
CA SER A 593 -18.05 -15.19 21.24
C SER A 593 -18.65 -14.47 22.45
N ALA A 594 -19.77 -13.77 22.22
CA ALA A 594 -20.51 -12.92 23.16
C ALA A 594 -21.14 -13.62 24.40
N SER A 595 -21.00 -14.94 24.54
CA SER A 595 -21.57 -15.71 25.65
C SER A 595 -20.59 -15.98 26.80
N ILE A 596 -19.28 -15.68 26.67
CA ILE A 596 -18.27 -16.08 27.68
C ILE A 596 -17.13 -15.06 27.80
N HIS A 597 -16.73 -14.84 29.06
CA HIS A 597 -15.83 -13.80 29.55
C HIS A 597 -14.36 -13.99 29.13
N TYR A 598 -13.91 -13.30 28.08
CA TYR A 598 -12.47 -13.10 27.79
C TYR A 598 -11.70 -12.60 29.03
N SER A 599 -12.37 -11.94 29.97
CA SER A 599 -11.80 -11.52 31.26
C SER A 599 -11.39 -12.68 32.19
N ARG A 600 -11.65 -13.94 31.82
CA ARG A 600 -11.15 -15.13 32.53
C ARG A 600 -10.03 -15.86 31.78
N ILE A 601 -9.57 -15.33 30.65
CA ILE A 601 -8.36 -15.81 30.00
C ILE A 601 -7.19 -15.06 30.60
N TYR A 602 -6.26 -15.78 31.20
CA TYR A 602 -5.10 -15.21 31.85
C TYR A 602 -3.81 -15.61 31.13
N LEU A 603 -2.90 -14.63 31.04
CA LEU A 603 -1.53 -14.80 30.58
C LEU A 603 -0.58 -14.79 31.78
N ALA A 604 0.38 -15.73 31.81
CA ALA A 604 1.56 -15.67 32.67
C ALA A 604 2.84 -15.77 31.85
N LEU A 605 3.89 -15.11 32.33
CA LEU A 605 5.24 -15.18 31.76
C LEU A 605 6.20 -15.73 32.82
N LEU A 606 7.00 -16.72 32.45
CA LEU A 606 8.10 -17.22 33.25
C LEU A 606 9.42 -16.96 32.54
N TYR A 607 10.49 -16.96 33.33
CA TYR A 607 11.86 -16.77 32.88
C TYR A 607 12.78 -17.75 33.58
N THR A 608 13.81 -18.20 32.87
CA THR A 608 14.91 -18.95 33.44
C THR A 608 16.23 -18.49 32.83
N SER A 609 17.27 -18.46 33.66
CA SER A 609 18.62 -18.07 33.27
C SER A 609 19.50 -19.23 32.82
N ASP A 610 18.93 -20.44 32.74
CA ASP A 610 19.61 -21.63 32.19
C ASP A 610 18.61 -22.52 31.44
N ALA A 611 18.60 -22.42 30.12
CA ALA A 611 17.76 -23.24 29.25
C ALA A 611 18.18 -24.74 29.25
N ASN A 612 19.37 -25.09 29.74
CA ASN A 612 19.80 -26.48 29.84
C ASN A 612 19.23 -27.16 31.09
N LEU A 613 19.06 -26.40 32.16
CA LEU A 613 18.55 -26.83 33.46
C LEU A 613 17.55 -25.80 34.00
N PRO A 614 16.36 -25.69 33.36
CA PRO A 614 15.44 -24.59 33.60
C PRO A 614 14.88 -24.60 35.02
N SER A 615 15.16 -23.53 35.75
CA SER A 615 14.47 -23.15 36.98
C SER A 615 13.59 -21.94 36.70
N TRP A 616 12.28 -22.17 36.58
CA TRP A 616 11.34 -21.15 36.14
C TRP A 616 10.95 -20.19 37.26
N GLN A 617 11.12 -18.90 37.00
CA GLN A 617 10.71 -17.79 37.86
C GLN A 617 9.53 -17.05 37.24
N ARG A 618 8.53 -16.65 38.04
CA ARG A 618 7.39 -15.89 37.55
C ARG A 618 7.78 -14.42 37.30
N VAL A 619 7.63 -13.96 36.07
CA VAL A 619 7.81 -12.54 35.69
C VAL A 619 6.47 -11.80 35.72
N LEU A 620 5.43 -12.43 35.16
CA LEU A 620 4.08 -11.89 35.10
C LEU A 620 3.10 -12.88 35.76
N THR A 621 2.49 -12.47 36.87
CA THR A 621 1.66 -13.34 37.73
C THR A 621 0.31 -13.71 37.11
N SER A 622 -0.36 -12.77 36.44
CA SER A 622 -1.54 -13.02 35.61
C SER A 622 -2.07 -11.71 35.00
N ALA A 623 -2.20 -11.63 33.67
CA ALA A 623 -2.87 -10.53 32.98
C ALA A 623 -4.08 -11.07 32.22
N ALA A 624 -5.25 -10.46 32.41
CA ALA A 624 -6.47 -10.91 31.73
C ALA A 624 -6.62 -10.28 30.34
N CYS A 625 -7.19 -11.01 29.38
CA CYS A 625 -7.66 -10.43 28.13
C CYS A 625 -8.72 -9.33 28.43
N THR A 626 -8.58 -8.16 27.81
CA THR A 626 -9.50 -7.02 27.99
C THR A 626 -10.59 -6.93 26.91
N THR A 627 -10.35 -7.49 25.73
CA THR A 627 -11.29 -7.53 24.60
C THR A 627 -11.24 -8.87 23.85
N ALA A 628 -12.18 -9.12 22.96
CA ALA A 628 -12.05 -10.19 21.98
C ALA A 628 -10.97 -9.88 20.93
N GLY A 629 -10.40 -10.92 20.30
CA GLY A 629 -9.39 -10.80 19.24
C GLY A 629 -7.96 -10.74 19.74
N LYS A 630 -7.02 -10.40 18.84
CA LYS A 630 -5.59 -10.35 19.15
C LYS A 630 -5.26 -9.21 20.12
N GLN A 631 -4.57 -9.54 21.20
CA GLN A 631 -4.09 -8.60 22.20
C GLN A 631 -2.58 -8.71 22.38
N LEU A 632 -1.91 -7.58 22.44
CA LEU A 632 -0.48 -7.48 22.68
C LEU A 632 -0.23 -7.12 24.15
N PHE A 633 0.38 -8.03 24.89
CA PHE A 633 0.85 -7.79 26.26
C PHE A 633 2.32 -7.38 26.22
N LYS A 634 2.67 -6.39 27.05
CA LYS A 634 4.04 -5.87 27.15
C LYS A 634 4.49 -5.94 28.61
N THR A 635 5.68 -6.47 28.83
CA THR A 635 6.29 -6.49 30.17
C THR A 635 7.80 -6.34 30.07
N PHE A 636 8.43 -6.04 31.20
CA PHE A 636 9.87 -5.99 31.33
C PHE A 636 10.38 -7.17 32.15
N LEU A 637 11.54 -7.68 31.77
CA LEU A 637 12.29 -8.75 32.41
C LEU A 637 13.65 -8.20 32.85
N ASN A 638 14.09 -8.54 34.06
CA ASN A 638 15.49 -8.36 34.46
C ASN A 638 16.25 -9.63 34.10
N LEU A 639 17.29 -9.52 33.28
CA LEU A 639 18.16 -10.63 32.94
C LEU A 639 19.12 -10.88 34.09
N ASP A 640 19.37 -12.15 34.38
CA ASP A 640 20.33 -12.54 35.40
C ASP A 640 21.76 -12.23 34.92
N SER A 641 22.70 -12.17 35.86
CA SER A 641 24.09 -11.80 35.59
C SER A 641 24.94 -12.92 35.02
N ASN A 642 24.42 -14.15 34.93
CA ASN A 642 25.11 -15.29 34.34
C ASN A 642 24.94 -15.29 32.81
N PRO A 643 26.04 -15.33 32.04
CA PRO A 643 25.96 -15.49 30.59
C PRO A 643 25.52 -16.91 30.22
N GLY A 644 24.93 -17.08 29.03
CA GLY A 644 24.49 -18.36 28.50
C GLY A 644 23.11 -18.32 27.85
N ASN A 645 22.54 -19.49 27.59
CA ASN A 645 21.19 -19.62 27.03
C ASN A 645 20.15 -19.43 28.13
N HIS A 646 19.39 -18.34 28.02
CA HIS A 646 18.24 -18.06 28.85
C HIS A 646 16.97 -18.40 28.08
N ALA A 647 15.84 -18.54 28.76
CA ALA A 647 14.57 -18.76 28.11
C ALA A 647 13.42 -18.02 28.81
N ILE A 648 12.43 -17.65 28.02
CA ILE A 648 11.11 -17.22 28.51
C ILE A 648 10.06 -18.25 28.12
N ARG A 649 9.04 -18.38 28.97
CA ARG A 649 7.86 -19.22 28.76
C ARG A 649 6.60 -18.40 28.89
N ALA A 650 5.82 -18.29 27.84
CA ALA A 650 4.48 -17.73 27.91
C ALA A 650 3.44 -18.84 28.09
N MET A 651 2.45 -18.57 28.93
CA MET A 651 1.36 -19.51 29.19
C MET A 651 0.05 -18.75 29.14
N VAL A 652 -0.93 -19.29 28.42
CA VAL A 652 -2.29 -18.78 28.44
C VAL A 652 -3.26 -19.90 28.79
N GLN A 653 -4.20 -19.63 29.69
CA GLN A 653 -5.24 -20.58 30.06
C GLN A 653 -6.51 -19.89 30.52
N PHE A 654 -7.54 -20.70 30.74
CA PHE A 654 -8.76 -20.31 31.40
C PHE A 654 -8.60 -20.33 32.93
N ASP A 655 -9.00 -19.24 33.58
CA ASP A 655 -8.80 -18.92 35.00
C ASP A 655 -7.33 -18.72 35.41
N GLY A 656 -7.13 -18.14 36.60
CA GLY A 656 -5.81 -17.70 37.06
C GLY A 656 -4.80 -18.85 37.26
N PHE A 657 -3.52 -18.51 37.25
CA PHE A 657 -2.44 -19.48 37.47
C PHE A 657 -2.15 -19.66 38.97
N SER A 658 -1.78 -20.89 39.35
CA SER A 658 -1.13 -21.11 40.66
C SER A 658 0.29 -20.52 40.63
N PRO A 659 0.81 -19.96 41.75
CA PRO A 659 2.15 -19.36 41.78
C PRO A 659 3.26 -20.29 41.29
N THR A 660 3.15 -21.60 41.54
CA THR A 660 4.16 -22.62 41.21
C THR A 660 3.93 -23.30 39.86
N GLN A 661 2.91 -22.92 39.10
CA GLN A 661 2.52 -23.61 37.88
C GLN A 661 3.45 -23.30 36.70
N THR A 662 4.07 -24.31 36.09
CA THR A 662 5.06 -24.13 35.00
C THR A 662 4.56 -24.56 33.62
N CYS A 663 3.33 -25.07 33.54
CA CYS A 663 2.62 -25.38 32.29
C CYS A 663 1.17 -24.88 32.38
N ALA A 664 0.63 -24.33 31.30
CA ALA A 664 -0.79 -24.07 31.20
C ALA A 664 -1.58 -25.40 31.28
N SER A 665 -2.77 -25.36 31.88
CA SER A 665 -3.62 -26.55 32.02
C SER A 665 -5.10 -26.19 31.95
N GLY A 666 -5.92 -27.13 31.45
CA GLY A 666 -7.36 -26.97 31.35
C GLY A 666 -7.84 -26.82 29.92
N PRO A 667 -9.16 -26.71 29.70
CA PRO A 667 -9.71 -26.60 28.37
C PRO A 667 -9.26 -25.28 27.76
N SER A 668 -8.51 -25.33 26.67
CA SER A 668 -7.95 -24.15 25.98
C SER A 668 -6.76 -23.55 26.74
N ALA A 669 -5.71 -24.36 26.85
CA ALA A 669 -4.44 -24.00 27.47
C ALA A 669 -3.32 -24.13 26.45
N ASP A 670 -2.40 -23.18 26.46
CA ASP A 670 -1.33 -23.08 25.47
C ASP A 670 -0.05 -22.55 26.12
N THR A 671 1.09 -23.13 25.77
CA THR A 671 2.40 -22.85 26.39
C THR A 671 3.53 -22.87 25.37
N ASP A 672 4.18 -21.71 25.19
CA ASP A 672 5.28 -21.54 24.25
C ASP A 672 6.55 -21.02 24.91
N ASP A 673 7.70 -21.46 24.39
CA ASP A 673 9.01 -21.03 24.86
C ASP A 673 9.80 -20.25 23.77
N LEU A 674 10.73 -19.40 24.23
CA LEU A 674 11.73 -18.75 23.37
C LEU A 674 13.08 -18.72 24.07
N VAL A 675 14.09 -19.30 23.44
CA VAL A 675 15.48 -19.31 23.92
C VAL A 675 16.27 -18.14 23.32
N PHE A 676 17.08 -17.48 24.13
CA PHE A 676 17.95 -16.38 23.69
C PHE A 676 19.27 -16.39 24.47
N VAL A 677 20.33 -15.83 23.86
CA VAL A 677 21.67 -15.83 24.45
C VAL A 677 21.91 -14.53 25.20
N VAL A 678 22.29 -14.62 26.48
CA VAL A 678 22.72 -13.49 27.31
C VAL A 678 24.24 -13.48 27.44
N GLY A 679 24.85 -12.33 27.14
CA GLY A 679 26.29 -12.16 27.06
C GLY A 679 26.87 -12.60 25.72
N VAL A 680 28.19 -12.46 25.59
CA VAL A 680 28.94 -12.93 24.43
C VAL A 680 29.14 -14.44 24.55
N PRO A 681 28.83 -15.24 23.52
CA PRO A 681 29.16 -16.66 23.52
C PRO A 681 30.65 -16.85 23.83
N GLN A 682 31.02 -17.85 24.64
CA GLN A 682 32.43 -18.18 24.80
C GLN A 682 33.02 -18.45 23.40
N ALA A 683 34.13 -17.77 23.11
CA ALA A 683 34.84 -18.02 21.87
C ALA A 683 35.26 -19.49 21.79
N PRO A 684 35.32 -20.11 20.60
CA PRO A 684 35.82 -21.48 20.46
C PRO A 684 37.17 -21.63 21.16
N LEU A 685 37.47 -22.82 21.71
CA LEU A 685 38.69 -23.14 22.48
C LEU A 685 40.04 -22.78 21.81
N ASN A 686 40.05 -22.30 20.55
CA ASN A 686 41.22 -21.91 19.77
C ASN A 686 41.14 -20.49 19.19
N PHE A 687 40.21 -19.65 19.66
CA PHE A 687 40.04 -18.26 19.24
C PHE A 687 40.58 -17.31 20.31
N ASP A 688 41.68 -16.64 20.01
CA ASP A 688 42.26 -15.58 20.83
C ASP A 688 42.01 -14.23 20.16
N ALA A 689 41.39 -13.31 20.89
CA ALA A 689 41.25 -11.91 20.53
C ALA A 689 42.05 -11.06 21.53
N GLU A 690 43.20 -10.56 21.10
CA GLU A 690 44.05 -9.70 21.92
C GLU A 690 43.75 -8.23 21.59
N GLY A 691 43.26 -7.48 22.58
CA GLY A 691 42.98 -6.05 22.45
C GLY A 691 44.26 -5.23 22.59
N LEU A 692 44.74 -4.63 21.50
CA LEU A 692 45.82 -3.64 21.55
C LEU A 692 45.21 -2.24 21.53
N LEU A 693 45.22 -1.59 22.70
CA LEU A 693 44.72 -0.23 22.88
C LEU A 693 45.45 0.79 21.96
N PRO A 694 44.76 1.83 21.45
CA PRO A 694 43.34 2.10 21.63
C PRO A 694 42.44 1.62 20.47
N ASN A 695 42.98 1.20 19.31
CA ASN A 695 42.16 1.11 18.08
C ASN A 695 42.49 -0.07 17.15
N SER A 696 43.03 -1.19 17.66
CA SER A 696 43.20 -2.39 16.83
C SER A 696 42.91 -3.68 17.60
N ILE A 697 42.03 -4.50 17.04
CA ILE A 697 41.87 -5.91 17.40
C ILE A 697 42.69 -6.74 16.40
N THR A 698 43.52 -7.63 16.91
CA THR A 698 44.13 -8.69 16.08
C THR A 698 43.31 -9.96 16.27
N LEU A 699 42.76 -10.48 15.18
CA LEU A 699 42.08 -11.77 15.14
C LEU A 699 43.06 -12.83 14.65
N SER A 700 43.28 -13.87 15.46
CA SER A 700 44.16 -14.98 15.11
C SER A 700 43.45 -16.32 15.31
N TRP A 701 43.49 -17.18 14.29
CA TRP A 701 43.02 -18.56 14.38
C TRP A 701 44.06 -19.51 13.79
N ARG A 702 44.25 -20.68 14.40
CA ARG A 702 45.07 -21.77 13.85
C ARG A 702 44.17 -22.81 13.20
N LEU A 703 44.28 -22.98 11.88
CA LEU A 703 43.68 -24.10 11.17
C LEU A 703 44.52 -25.37 11.41
N ILE A 704 43.98 -26.35 12.14
CA ILE A 704 44.53 -27.71 12.16
C ILE A 704 43.91 -28.46 10.99
N LEU A 705 44.59 -28.49 9.85
CA LEU A 705 44.26 -29.42 8.76
C LEU A 705 44.60 -30.84 9.22
N LYS A 706 43.60 -31.60 9.67
CA LYS A 706 43.71 -33.07 9.73
C LYS A 706 43.61 -33.61 8.31
N VAL A 707 44.75 -33.74 7.63
CA VAL A 707 44.84 -34.55 6.42
C VAL A 707 44.59 -36.00 6.84
N LYS A 708 43.40 -36.54 6.52
CA LYS A 708 43.15 -37.99 6.55
C LYS A 708 44.03 -38.60 5.45
N HIS A 709 45.16 -39.18 5.82
CA HIS A 709 45.82 -40.15 4.94
C HIS A 709 44.94 -41.40 4.90
N THR A 710 44.18 -41.57 3.82
CA THR A 710 43.75 -42.91 3.39
C THR A 710 44.99 -43.60 2.82
N MET A 711 45.55 -44.54 3.58
CA MET A 711 46.45 -45.55 3.02
C MET A 711 45.59 -46.60 2.31
N SER A 712 46.01 -46.96 1.10
CA SER A 712 45.55 -48.13 0.35
C SER A 712 45.81 -49.43 1.08
#